data_AF-A0A820LYY4-F1
#
_entry.id   AF-A0A820LYY4-F1
#
_cell.length_a   1.000
_cell.length_b   1.000
_cell.length_c   1.000
_cell.angle_alpha   90.00
_cell.angle_beta   90.00
_cell.angle_gamma   90.00
#
_symmetry.space_group_name_H-M   'P 1'
#
loop_
_entity.id
_entity.type
_entity.pdbx_description
1 polymer ?
#
loop_
_entity_poly.entity_id
_entity_poly.type
_entity_poly.pdbx_seq_one_letter_code
_entity_poly.pdbx_strand_id
1 'polypeptide(L)'
;MIKNKTTQDNSYFPTNSSSITVMIESHSQSSTNDDMKATTTGQIDVSSKKLLKHPVQFTAEDLRTYLEPIIHKMIASENSLFFRQPVNPVAFNIPDYPTIIKHPMDISTMHTKLLRGEYKNPLQFCDDAWLMFNNAWLYNNRALRVYKMCTELAKLFVESINPVVQELGYCCCRQYAYLPKMMLCYGKQPCCEIPPYGYYYYYSNPEPSRFNLSSGEYTFCANCFHSIKSESILVGDDRTQTLVEIPKTLFLPAKNDIQEPEIMIDCIVCTRRWHQVCALHLDQIWPEGFICNTCIREYNIKRKENRYIAQKLTVTDLSSRLEERVNKFLLDKDCHESHVTIRVLSSSDKICEIKPQLKKYYPNQVADNGYPYRTKAIFAFQEIEGVDVVFFGMYVQEYDERCPAPNTRRVYISYLDTVYFFRPKLYRQDVYHEILIGYLDYAKQHGYMYAHIWACPATEGVDYIFRCRPPEQLLPKLKRLQDWCRKMLDKAIIDRVVIDYKDIMKDCLDNQVQTVLEIPYLDNEFWPITIEESIDKLDQEDRRKQEVETAQATEDEDFDDFIEPEDPTEISGKRKSANTYGKKNFKKTANQRELAKNQMSNCTDLLSIIFSTMAKYKEAFFVIRLHNQITSYPTVNDTDPLIQCELMDTQAAFLNFAREKNYEFSSLRSAKFSTMALLYELHITTTEKFTYNYNRCQQQCDIYYYCTVCEDFDLCEKSCNIEPKHEHNMECSVSSTPDMKQNDEQNLLNRNDKSLVSTQLQRKQSMQRCIEALLHALNCCTINCVNRSCLHYKPIIQHTKDCKEKNRQCNICKQVIFLCRYHAKSCMDQNCQVPCCADLKSEIEKQRTTCLQADRRYMEAMMMSQEKNIMQTQTQDK
;
A
#
# COMPACT_ATOMS: atom_id res chain seq x y z
N MET A 1 -42.74 0.84 -49.81
CA MET A 1 -44.20 0.99 -49.58
C MET A 1 -44.37 1.51 -48.16
N ILE A 2 -44.32 2.83 -47.91
CA ILE A 2 -45.37 3.85 -48.09
C ILE A 2 -46.61 3.59 -47.19
N LYS A 3 -46.74 4.50 -46.20
CA LYS A 3 -47.95 5.00 -45.51
C LYS A 3 -48.62 4.07 -44.49
N ASN A 4 -49.24 4.54 -43.42
CA ASN A 4 -49.38 5.84 -42.74
C ASN A 4 -50.14 5.51 -41.44
N LYS A 5 -49.81 6.14 -40.31
CA LYS A 5 -50.79 6.36 -39.23
C LYS A 5 -50.71 7.81 -38.76
N THR A 6 -51.76 8.54 -39.13
CA THR A 6 -52.21 9.87 -38.73
C THR A 6 -52.83 9.79 -37.30
N THR A 7 -52.32 10.60 -36.36
CA THR A 7 -52.85 11.87 -35.79
C THR A 7 -53.94 11.75 -34.72
N GLN A 8 -53.61 12.19 -33.50
CA GLN A 8 -54.12 13.38 -32.75
C GLN A 8 -53.71 13.19 -31.27
N ASP A 9 -53.34 14.16 -30.44
CA ASP A 9 -53.06 15.60 -30.50
C ASP A 9 -52.31 15.92 -29.18
N ASN A 10 -51.32 16.82 -29.21
CA ASN A 10 -51.06 17.88 -28.20
C ASN A 10 -49.63 18.42 -28.28
N SER A 11 -49.50 19.63 -28.83
CA SER A 11 -48.37 20.53 -28.58
C SER A 11 -48.81 21.98 -28.79
N TYR A 12 -48.59 22.82 -27.76
CA TYR A 12 -48.00 24.18 -27.79
C TYR A 12 -48.48 25.00 -26.58
N PHE A 13 -47.65 25.28 -25.57
CA PHE A 13 -46.69 26.40 -25.33
C PHE A 13 -46.98 26.90 -23.88
N PRO A 14 -46.19 27.77 -23.21
CA PRO A 14 -44.75 28.00 -23.18
C PRO A 14 -44.19 28.03 -21.73
N THR A 15 -42.88 28.16 -21.61
CA THR A 15 -42.09 28.38 -20.39
C THR A 15 -42.36 29.72 -19.71
N ASN A 16 -42.51 29.72 -18.38
CA ASN A 16 -42.25 30.90 -17.55
C ASN A 16 -41.68 30.48 -16.19
N SER A 17 -40.45 30.91 -15.91
CA SER A 17 -39.77 30.83 -14.63
C SER A 17 -40.17 32.01 -13.75
N SER A 18 -40.72 31.74 -12.57
CA SER A 18 -40.97 32.75 -11.54
C SER A 18 -40.28 32.33 -10.26
N SER A 19 -39.26 33.09 -9.87
CA SER A 19 -38.57 33.01 -8.59
C SER A 19 -39.54 33.35 -7.45
N ILE A 20 -39.63 32.47 -6.46
CA ILE A 20 -40.36 32.73 -5.20
C ILE A 20 -39.35 33.20 -4.16
N THR A 21 -39.44 34.49 -3.84
CA THR A 21 -38.77 35.14 -2.71
C THR A 21 -39.55 34.82 -1.44
N VAL A 22 -38.94 34.14 -0.47
CA VAL A 22 -39.55 33.94 0.87
C VAL A 22 -39.03 35.05 1.79
N MET A 23 -39.94 35.89 2.25
CA MET A 23 -39.69 36.96 3.21
C MET A 23 -39.49 36.37 4.62
N ILE A 24 -38.46 36.83 5.32
CA ILE A 24 -38.25 36.58 6.75
C ILE A 24 -38.85 37.77 7.50
N GLU A 25 -39.94 37.55 8.24
CA GLU A 25 -40.49 38.53 9.16
C GLU A 25 -39.68 38.55 10.47
N SER A 26 -39.16 39.73 10.79
CA SER A 26 -38.47 40.03 12.04
C SER A 26 -39.47 40.41 13.13
N HIS A 27 -39.58 39.59 14.19
CA HIS A 27 -40.19 40.03 15.45
C HIS A 27 -39.13 40.63 16.36
N SER A 28 -39.22 41.94 16.55
CA SER A 28 -38.49 42.72 17.53
C SER A 28 -39.26 42.78 18.85
N GLN A 29 -38.66 42.28 19.94
CA GLN A 29 -38.90 42.81 21.29
C GLN A 29 -37.59 42.82 22.09
N SER A 30 -37.32 44.00 22.66
CA SER A 30 -36.11 44.45 23.32
C SER A 30 -35.99 43.99 24.77
N SER A 31 -34.79 43.60 25.22
CA SER A 31 -34.24 44.06 26.50
C SER A 31 -32.70 43.89 26.57
N THR A 32 -32.04 45.06 26.57
CA THR A 32 -30.81 45.46 27.28
C THR A 32 -29.49 44.69 27.08
N ASN A 33 -28.67 45.25 26.18
CA ASN A 33 -27.23 45.57 26.30
C ASN A 33 -26.32 44.69 27.17
N ASP A 34 -25.36 44.03 26.51
CA ASP A 34 -23.94 44.27 26.77
C ASP A 34 -23.14 44.18 25.45
N ASP A 35 -22.40 45.24 25.17
CA ASP A 35 -21.61 45.47 23.97
C ASP A 35 -20.38 44.53 23.90
N MET A 36 -20.24 43.75 22.82
CA MET A 36 -18.93 43.40 22.27
C MET A 36 -18.90 43.72 20.77
N LYS A 37 -18.27 44.86 20.48
CA LYS A 37 -17.90 45.33 19.15
C LYS A 37 -17.26 44.22 18.31
N ALA A 38 -17.83 43.97 17.14
CA ALA A 38 -17.19 43.28 16.03
C ALA A 38 -15.87 43.99 15.71
N THR A 39 -14.77 43.42 16.19
CA THR A 39 -13.42 43.84 15.81
C THR A 39 -13.07 43.09 14.54
N THR A 40 -12.77 43.82 13.48
CA THR A 40 -12.18 43.32 12.24
C THR A 40 -10.90 42.56 12.59
N THR A 41 -11.01 41.25 12.79
CA THR A 41 -9.90 40.39 13.19
C THR A 41 -9.18 39.91 11.93
N GLY A 42 -7.91 40.29 11.79
CA GLY A 42 -7.03 39.77 10.75
C GLY A 42 -6.91 38.25 10.84
N GLN A 43 -6.64 37.58 9.71
CA GLN A 43 -6.51 36.12 9.64
C GLN A 43 -5.54 35.60 10.72
N ILE A 44 -5.99 34.57 11.45
CA ILE A 44 -5.20 33.94 12.51
C ILE A 44 -4.42 32.76 11.89
N ASP A 45 -3.10 32.78 12.06
CA ASP A 45 -2.23 31.66 11.68
C ASP A 45 -2.33 30.53 12.71
N VAL A 46 -2.35 29.28 12.24
CA VAL A 46 -2.40 28.05 13.04
C VAL A 46 -1.23 27.96 14.02
N SER A 47 -0.04 28.41 13.62
CA SER A 47 1.15 28.40 14.47
C SER A 47 1.19 29.56 15.49
N SER A 48 0.18 30.42 15.49
CA SER A 48 0.16 31.58 16.38
C SER A 48 -0.20 31.18 17.82
N LYS A 49 0.49 31.80 18.80
CA LYS A 49 0.12 31.71 20.23
C LYS A 49 -1.28 32.29 20.55
N LYS A 50 -1.98 32.84 19.55
CA LYS A 50 -3.32 33.42 19.64
C LYS A 50 -4.44 32.40 19.37
N LEU A 51 -4.12 31.17 18.98
CA LEU A 51 -5.12 30.13 18.76
C LEU A 51 -5.77 29.72 20.09
N LEU A 52 -6.93 30.32 20.40
CA LEU A 52 -7.70 30.03 21.61
C LEU A 52 -8.46 28.70 21.44
N LYS A 53 -8.43 27.88 22.50
CA LYS A 53 -9.26 26.67 22.57
C LYS A 53 -10.68 27.07 22.97
N HIS A 54 -11.66 26.60 22.20
CA HIS A 54 -13.07 26.81 22.45
C HIS A 54 -13.80 25.45 22.46
N PRO A 55 -13.59 24.60 23.50
CA PRO A 55 -14.23 23.31 23.59
C PRO A 55 -15.74 23.45 23.50
N VAL A 56 -16.37 22.71 22.59
CA VAL A 56 -17.82 22.79 22.40
C VAL A 56 -18.52 22.07 23.55
N GLN A 57 -19.52 22.73 24.11
CA GLN A 57 -20.42 22.15 25.09
C GLN A 57 -21.82 22.20 24.51
N PHE A 58 -22.54 21.08 24.60
CA PHE A 58 -23.94 21.01 24.22
C PHE A 58 -24.79 20.98 25.48
N THR A 59 -25.88 21.73 25.51
CA THR A 59 -26.87 21.57 26.57
C THR A 59 -27.72 20.32 26.29
N ALA A 60 -28.34 19.78 27.34
CA ALA A 60 -29.24 18.63 27.18
C ALA A 60 -30.42 18.96 26.26
N GLU A 61 -30.93 20.19 26.30
CA GLU A 61 -32.06 20.64 25.48
C GLU A 61 -31.67 20.79 24.00
N ASP A 62 -30.45 21.28 23.72
CA ASP A 62 -29.93 21.32 22.35
C ASP A 62 -29.87 19.91 21.76
N LEU A 63 -29.22 18.98 22.45
CA LEU A 63 -29.11 17.60 21.99
C LEU A 63 -30.47 16.95 21.80
N ARG A 64 -31.42 17.22 22.70
CA ARG A 64 -32.78 16.72 22.59
C ARG A 64 -33.46 17.21 21.31
N THR A 65 -33.39 18.52 21.03
CA THR A 65 -33.99 19.15 19.85
C THR A 65 -33.53 18.48 18.55
N TYR A 66 -32.24 18.16 18.45
CA TYR A 66 -31.66 17.55 17.26
C TYR A 66 -31.83 16.02 17.19
N LEU A 67 -31.78 15.31 18.32
CA LEU A 67 -31.69 13.84 18.34
C LEU A 67 -33.03 13.13 18.59
N GLU A 68 -33.98 13.75 19.28
CA GLU A 68 -35.32 13.18 19.53
C GLU A 68 -36.09 12.88 18.22
N PRO A 69 -36.05 13.73 17.17
CA PRO A 69 -36.66 13.42 15.87
C PRO A 69 -36.10 12.13 15.23
N ILE A 70 -34.83 11.82 15.46
CA ILE A 70 -34.18 10.61 14.94
C ILE A 70 -34.74 9.36 15.63
N ILE A 71 -34.95 9.42 16.95
CA ILE A 71 -35.58 8.35 17.72
C ILE A 71 -37.00 8.09 17.19
N HIS A 72 -37.81 9.14 17.02
CA HIS A 72 -39.17 8.99 16.50
C HIS A 72 -39.19 8.36 15.11
N LYS A 73 -38.28 8.78 14.24
CA LYS A 73 -38.15 8.21 12.90
C LYS A 73 -37.73 6.74 12.92
N MET A 74 -36.83 6.35 13.83
CA MET A 74 -36.48 4.94 14.03
C MET A 74 -37.69 4.13 14.51
N ILE A 75 -38.44 4.60 15.51
CA ILE A 75 -39.62 3.91 16.05
C ILE A 75 -40.72 3.76 14.99
N ALA A 76 -40.92 4.78 14.16
CA ALA A 76 -41.90 4.75 13.08
C ALA A 76 -41.60 3.69 12.01
N SER A 77 -40.35 3.26 11.87
CA SER A 77 -39.98 2.17 10.96
C SER A 77 -40.57 0.84 11.42
N GLU A 78 -41.14 0.07 10.48
CA GLU A 78 -41.58 -1.31 10.73
C GLU A 78 -40.43 -2.22 11.17
N ASN A 79 -39.20 -1.91 10.75
CA ASN A 79 -37.99 -2.65 11.09
C ASN A 79 -37.55 -2.47 12.55
N SER A 80 -38.18 -1.55 13.31
CA SER A 80 -37.79 -1.25 14.69
C SER A 80 -38.37 -2.19 15.74
N LEU A 81 -39.34 -3.06 15.40
CA LEU A 81 -40.13 -3.83 16.36
C LEU A 81 -39.33 -4.48 17.50
N PHE A 82 -38.25 -5.19 17.18
CA PHE A 82 -37.41 -5.92 18.13
C PHE A 82 -36.41 -5.03 18.91
N PHE A 83 -36.32 -3.76 18.56
CA PHE A 83 -35.34 -2.79 19.08
C PHE A 83 -35.99 -1.69 19.92
N ARG A 84 -37.33 -1.66 19.99
CA ARG A 84 -38.09 -0.61 20.69
C ARG A 84 -37.97 -0.68 22.21
N GLN A 85 -37.66 -1.83 22.78
CA GLN A 85 -37.63 -2.10 24.21
C GLN A 85 -36.44 -3.02 24.54
N PRO A 86 -35.97 -3.05 25.81
CA PRO A 86 -34.92 -3.96 26.22
C PRO A 86 -35.27 -5.42 25.92
N VAL A 87 -34.31 -6.18 25.42
CA VAL A 87 -34.48 -7.62 25.14
C VAL A 87 -34.80 -8.34 26.45
N ASN A 88 -35.92 -9.08 26.48
CA ASN A 88 -36.29 -9.94 27.60
C ASN A 88 -35.93 -11.40 27.28
N PRO A 89 -34.83 -11.95 27.84
CA PRO A 89 -34.36 -13.28 27.46
C PRO A 89 -35.33 -14.41 27.79
N VAL A 90 -36.11 -14.25 28.85
CA VAL A 90 -37.10 -15.24 29.30
C VAL A 90 -38.31 -15.23 28.36
N ALA A 91 -38.86 -14.05 28.06
CA ALA A 91 -40.04 -13.93 27.20
C ALA A 91 -39.77 -14.37 25.75
N PHE A 92 -38.54 -14.16 25.25
CA PHE A 92 -38.14 -14.58 23.90
C PHE A 92 -37.49 -15.97 23.84
N ASN A 93 -37.42 -16.69 24.97
CA ASN A 93 -36.84 -18.03 25.08
C ASN A 93 -35.39 -18.11 24.55
N ILE A 94 -34.56 -17.15 24.96
CA ILE A 94 -33.15 -17.00 24.57
C ILE A 94 -32.25 -16.86 25.81
N PRO A 95 -32.16 -17.90 26.66
CA PRO A 95 -31.49 -17.81 27.96
C PRO A 95 -29.98 -17.51 27.88
N ASP A 96 -29.36 -17.78 26.74
CA ASP A 96 -27.95 -17.52 26.44
C ASP A 96 -27.66 -16.06 26.04
N TYR A 97 -28.67 -15.24 25.73
CA TYR A 97 -28.50 -13.84 25.37
C TYR A 97 -27.59 -13.02 26.32
N PRO A 98 -27.78 -13.00 27.66
CA PRO A 98 -26.91 -12.26 28.57
C PRO A 98 -25.49 -12.85 28.68
N THR A 99 -25.29 -14.11 28.24
CA THR A 99 -23.96 -14.72 28.20
C THR A 99 -23.17 -14.25 26.99
N ILE A 100 -23.83 -13.92 25.88
CA ILE A 100 -23.22 -13.43 24.63
C ILE A 100 -23.16 -11.90 24.63
N ILE A 101 -24.28 -11.23 24.93
CA ILE A 101 -24.40 -9.77 24.91
C ILE A 101 -24.16 -9.22 26.32
N LYS A 102 -23.01 -8.56 26.49
CA LYS A 102 -22.56 -8.02 27.79
C LYS A 102 -23.11 -6.63 28.11
N HIS A 103 -23.40 -5.84 27.08
CA HIS A 103 -23.90 -4.48 27.21
C HIS A 103 -25.15 -4.29 26.33
N PRO A 104 -26.33 -4.74 26.79
CA PRO A 104 -27.58 -4.56 26.03
C PRO A 104 -27.91 -3.08 25.80
N MET A 105 -28.53 -2.78 24.66
CA MET A 105 -28.99 -1.43 24.31
C MET A 105 -30.24 -1.52 23.42
N ASP A 106 -31.12 -0.53 23.52
CA ASP A 106 -32.39 -0.45 22.78
C ASP A 106 -32.86 1.02 22.67
N ILE A 107 -33.83 1.27 21.76
CA ILE A 107 -34.32 2.62 21.45
C ILE A 107 -34.96 3.31 22.66
N SER A 108 -35.67 2.58 23.53
CA SER A 108 -36.30 3.21 24.71
C SER A 108 -35.28 3.59 25.78
N THR A 109 -34.23 2.79 25.95
CA THR A 109 -33.09 3.14 26.81
C THR A 109 -32.39 4.37 26.25
N MET A 110 -32.10 4.39 24.95
CA MET A 110 -31.50 5.57 24.30
C MET A 110 -32.36 6.84 24.48
N HIS A 111 -33.67 6.72 24.33
CA HIS A 111 -34.62 7.82 24.54
C HIS A 111 -34.62 8.31 25.98
N THR A 112 -34.64 7.39 26.94
CA THR A 112 -34.58 7.73 28.38
C THR A 112 -33.29 8.45 28.73
N LYS A 113 -32.15 7.99 28.22
CA LYS A 113 -30.84 8.65 28.40
C LYS A 113 -30.82 10.05 27.79
N LEU A 114 -31.45 10.23 26.63
CA LEU A 114 -31.59 11.54 25.99
C LEU A 114 -32.41 12.51 26.85
N LEU A 115 -33.58 12.07 27.32
CA LEU A 115 -34.47 12.87 28.17
C LEU A 115 -33.86 13.23 29.53
N ARG A 116 -32.98 12.36 30.05
CA ARG A 116 -32.23 12.60 31.30
C ARG A 116 -30.98 13.47 31.10
N GLY A 117 -30.66 13.86 29.87
CA GLY A 117 -29.46 14.63 29.57
C GLY A 117 -28.15 13.88 29.83
N GLU A 118 -28.16 12.54 29.72
CA GLU A 118 -26.97 11.71 30.01
C GLU A 118 -25.92 11.78 28.89
N TYR A 119 -26.31 12.22 27.68
CA TYR A 119 -25.39 12.44 26.57
C TYR A 119 -24.73 13.81 26.67
N LYS A 120 -23.40 13.84 26.54
CA LYS A 120 -22.61 15.08 26.52
C LYS A 120 -22.39 15.63 25.11
N ASN A 121 -22.54 14.78 24.09
CA ASN A 121 -22.35 15.11 22.69
C ASN A 121 -23.11 14.11 21.80
N PRO A 122 -23.38 14.43 20.52
CA PRO A 122 -24.15 13.56 19.64
C PRO A 122 -23.46 12.24 19.29
N LEU A 123 -22.12 12.15 19.39
CA LEU A 123 -21.41 10.90 19.11
C LEU A 123 -21.71 9.81 20.15
N GLN A 124 -21.89 10.17 21.43
CA GLN A 124 -22.29 9.19 22.46
C GLN A 124 -23.67 8.57 22.18
N PHE A 125 -24.61 9.35 21.64
CA PHE A 125 -25.89 8.83 21.17
C PHE A 125 -25.72 7.88 19.98
N CYS A 126 -24.79 8.21 19.07
CA CYS A 126 -24.45 7.34 17.94
C CYS A 126 -23.79 6.04 18.41
N ASP A 127 -22.92 6.10 19.42
CA ASP A 127 -22.24 4.93 19.99
C ASP A 127 -23.25 3.93 20.57
N ASP A 128 -24.29 4.40 21.27
CA ASP A 128 -25.37 3.54 21.76
C ASP A 128 -26.23 2.96 20.62
N ALA A 129 -26.51 3.73 19.57
CA ALA A 129 -27.20 3.23 18.38
C ALA A 129 -26.41 2.09 17.72
N TRP A 130 -25.10 2.27 17.55
CA TRP A 130 -24.21 1.24 17.00
C TRP A 130 -24.05 0.05 17.94
N LEU A 131 -24.00 0.25 19.25
CA LEU A 131 -24.01 -0.84 20.23
C LEU A 131 -25.26 -1.71 20.07
N MET A 132 -26.43 -1.10 19.94
CA MET A 132 -27.69 -1.81 19.67
C MET A 132 -27.60 -2.63 18.38
N PHE A 133 -27.12 -2.05 17.27
CA PHE A 133 -27.00 -2.76 15.99
C PHE A 133 -25.96 -3.89 16.04
N ASN A 134 -24.80 -3.65 16.62
CA ASN A 134 -23.71 -4.62 16.75
C ASN A 134 -24.12 -5.80 17.64
N ASN A 135 -24.82 -5.55 18.75
CA ASN A 135 -25.38 -6.61 19.58
C ASN A 135 -26.34 -7.50 18.78
N ALA A 136 -27.18 -6.89 17.95
CA ALA A 136 -28.13 -7.63 17.13
C ALA A 136 -27.42 -8.46 16.03
N TRP A 137 -26.41 -7.93 15.35
CA TRP A 137 -25.64 -8.67 14.36
C TRP A 137 -24.74 -9.75 14.96
N LEU A 138 -24.26 -9.56 16.19
CA LEU A 138 -23.47 -10.54 16.92
C LEU A 138 -24.33 -11.74 17.35
N TYR A 139 -25.51 -11.47 17.92
CA TYR A 139 -26.38 -12.52 18.43
C TYR A 139 -27.14 -13.28 17.33
N ASN A 140 -27.53 -12.59 16.25
CA ASN A 140 -28.38 -13.18 15.21
C ASN A 140 -27.57 -13.56 13.97
N ASN A 141 -27.88 -14.71 13.36
CA ASN A 141 -27.34 -15.07 12.05
C ASN A 141 -27.92 -14.18 10.93
N ARG A 142 -27.10 -13.83 9.92
CA ARG A 142 -27.46 -13.13 8.67
C ARG A 142 -28.72 -13.66 7.97
N ALA A 143 -29.04 -14.94 8.12
CA ALA A 143 -30.25 -15.54 7.54
C ALA A 143 -31.55 -15.11 8.25
N LEU A 144 -31.47 -14.72 9.54
CA LEU A 144 -32.63 -14.42 10.37
C LEU A 144 -33.26 -13.07 10.01
N ARG A 145 -34.58 -12.98 10.23
CA ARG A 145 -35.35 -11.76 9.99
C ARG A 145 -34.85 -10.58 10.84
N VAL A 146 -34.52 -10.82 12.12
CA VAL A 146 -34.03 -9.79 13.04
C VAL A 146 -32.74 -9.15 12.53
N TYR A 147 -31.81 -9.95 11.97
CA TYR A 147 -30.58 -9.45 11.37
C TYR A 147 -30.87 -8.51 10.20
N LYS A 148 -31.75 -8.92 9.28
CA LYS A 148 -32.14 -8.11 8.10
C LYS A 148 -32.83 -6.81 8.53
N MET A 149 -33.75 -6.88 9.50
CA MET A 149 -34.42 -5.71 10.06
C MET A 149 -33.41 -4.75 10.71
N CYS A 150 -32.44 -5.26 11.46
CA CYS A 150 -31.35 -4.46 12.02
C CYS A 150 -30.55 -3.75 10.93
N THR A 151 -30.19 -4.44 9.84
CA THR A 151 -29.45 -3.84 8.72
C THR A 151 -30.23 -2.71 8.05
N GLU A 152 -31.52 -2.85 7.82
CA GLU A 152 -32.34 -1.78 7.24
C GLU A 152 -32.56 -0.62 8.22
N LEU A 153 -32.73 -0.91 9.51
CA LEU A 153 -32.85 0.13 10.54
C LEU A 153 -31.56 0.95 10.69
N ALA A 154 -30.39 0.29 10.62
CA ALA A 154 -29.09 0.97 10.66
C ALA A 154 -28.88 1.89 9.45
N LYS A 155 -29.30 1.48 8.24
CA LYS A 155 -29.28 2.35 7.05
C LYS A 155 -30.14 3.60 7.27
N LEU A 156 -31.38 3.42 7.72
CA LEU A 156 -32.30 4.52 8.00
C LEU A 156 -31.76 5.46 9.08
N PHE A 157 -31.14 4.91 10.13
CA PHE A 157 -30.47 5.69 11.15
C PHE A 157 -29.41 6.58 10.51
N VAL A 158 -28.43 5.99 9.83
CA VAL A 158 -27.32 6.72 9.19
C VAL A 158 -27.80 7.81 8.23
N GLU A 159 -28.80 7.54 7.39
CA GLU A 159 -29.39 8.53 6.47
C GLU A 159 -30.02 9.71 7.21
N SER A 160 -30.57 9.47 8.40
CA SER A 160 -31.27 10.48 9.19
C SER A 160 -30.33 11.28 10.09
N ILE A 161 -29.35 10.63 10.72
CA ILE A 161 -28.45 11.27 11.70
C ILE A 161 -27.24 11.95 11.05
N ASN A 162 -26.79 11.51 9.86
CA ASN A 162 -25.63 12.14 9.19
C ASN A 162 -25.80 13.64 8.91
N PRO A 163 -26.92 14.13 8.35
CA PRO A 163 -27.14 15.56 8.15
C PRO A 163 -27.09 16.35 9.47
N VAL A 164 -27.71 15.80 10.52
CA VAL A 164 -27.77 16.41 11.85
C VAL A 164 -26.38 16.54 12.47
N VAL A 165 -25.56 15.48 12.46
CA VAL A 165 -24.20 15.58 13.03
C VAL A 165 -23.29 16.50 12.23
N GLN A 166 -23.51 16.63 10.92
CA GLN A 166 -22.80 17.59 10.07
C GLN A 166 -23.18 19.03 10.41
N GLU A 167 -24.46 19.30 10.64
CA GLU A 167 -24.95 20.58 11.15
C GLU A 167 -24.35 20.92 12.52
N LEU A 168 -24.21 19.93 13.41
CA LEU A 168 -23.56 20.07 14.71
C LEU A 168 -22.01 20.17 14.65
N GLY A 169 -21.43 20.17 13.44
CA GLY A 169 -20.00 20.40 13.19
C GLY A 169 -19.10 19.15 13.29
N TYR A 170 -19.67 17.94 13.20
CA TYR A 170 -18.93 16.68 13.10
C TYR A 170 -18.83 16.19 11.65
N CYS A 171 -17.92 15.26 11.37
CA CYS A 171 -17.77 14.70 10.02
C CYS A 171 -18.96 13.82 9.58
N CYS A 172 -19.28 12.82 10.39
CA CYS A 172 -20.37 11.86 10.22
C CYS A 172 -20.47 10.99 11.47
N CYS A 173 -21.47 10.11 11.51
CA CYS A 173 -21.73 9.17 12.60
C CYS A 173 -21.58 7.70 12.18
N ARG A 174 -21.08 7.44 10.97
CA ARG A 174 -20.93 6.07 10.47
C ARG A 174 -19.79 5.39 11.21
N GLN A 175 -19.99 4.14 11.63
CA GLN A 175 -18.91 3.30 12.14
C GLN A 175 -18.13 2.76 10.94
N TYR A 176 -16.93 3.28 10.73
CA TYR A 176 -16.01 2.75 9.74
C TYR A 176 -15.01 1.80 10.39
N ALA A 177 -14.77 0.69 9.73
CA ALA A 177 -13.72 -0.24 10.09
C ALA A 177 -12.98 -0.67 8.83
N TYR A 178 -11.68 -0.88 8.95
CA TYR A 178 -10.86 -1.39 7.88
C TYR A 178 -11.15 -2.86 7.62
N LEU A 179 -10.89 -3.31 6.40
CA LEU A 179 -10.94 -4.73 6.08
C LEU A 179 -9.92 -5.51 6.95
N PRO A 180 -10.26 -6.72 7.42
CA PRO A 180 -9.32 -7.56 8.15
C PRO A 180 -8.01 -7.70 7.38
N LYS A 181 -6.88 -7.63 8.07
CA LYS A 181 -5.56 -7.73 7.44
C LYS A 181 -5.36 -9.16 6.92
N MET A 182 -4.67 -9.31 5.78
CA MET A 182 -4.19 -10.63 5.38
C MET A 182 -3.14 -11.09 6.38
N MET A 183 -3.29 -12.32 6.86
CA MET A 183 -2.35 -12.90 7.81
C MET A 183 -1.38 -13.83 7.08
N LEU A 184 -0.14 -13.89 7.56
CA LEU A 184 0.84 -14.83 7.05
C LEU A 184 0.41 -16.28 7.38
N CYS A 185 0.62 -17.22 6.46
CA CYS A 185 0.51 -18.65 6.76
C CYS A 185 1.91 -19.26 6.85
N TYR A 186 2.22 -19.92 7.97
CA TYR A 186 3.50 -20.63 8.19
C TYR A 186 3.55 -22.00 7.48
N GLY A 187 2.68 -22.24 6.50
CA GLY A 187 2.62 -23.48 5.72
C GLY A 187 3.80 -23.67 4.76
N LYS A 188 3.82 -24.81 4.05
CA LYS A 188 4.96 -25.23 3.20
C LYS A 188 5.28 -24.28 2.02
N GLN A 189 4.34 -23.44 1.57
CA GLN A 189 4.54 -22.55 0.41
C GLN A 189 4.99 -21.15 0.84
N PRO A 190 6.05 -20.58 0.22
CA PRO A 190 6.66 -19.30 0.61
C PRO A 190 5.79 -18.04 0.35
N CYS A 191 4.53 -18.21 -0.06
CA CYS A 191 3.60 -17.11 -0.36
C CYS A 191 2.16 -17.45 0.09
N CYS A 192 2.00 -18.37 1.03
CA CYS A 192 0.66 -18.70 1.53
C CYS A 192 0.17 -17.59 2.47
N GLU A 193 -0.99 -17.04 2.17
CA GLU A 193 -1.63 -15.98 2.96
C GLU A 193 -3.04 -16.43 3.37
N ILE A 194 -3.48 -15.99 4.54
CA ILE A 194 -4.85 -16.21 5.05
C ILE A 194 -5.66 -14.96 4.68
N PRO A 195 -6.60 -15.08 3.74
CA PRO A 195 -7.39 -13.93 3.30
C PRO A 195 -8.36 -13.46 4.40
N PRO A 196 -8.93 -12.25 4.26
CA PRO A 196 -10.01 -11.79 5.13
C PRO A 196 -11.17 -12.80 5.12
N TYR A 197 -11.75 -13.02 6.30
CA TYR A 197 -12.79 -14.01 6.58
C TYR A 197 -12.41 -15.48 6.32
N GLY A 198 -11.14 -15.75 5.99
CA GLY A 198 -10.60 -17.10 5.86
C GLY A 198 -10.56 -17.83 7.20
N TYR A 199 -10.86 -19.13 7.17
CA TYR A 199 -10.66 -19.99 8.33
C TYR A 199 -9.19 -20.37 8.46
N TYR A 200 -8.70 -20.30 9.69
CA TYR A 200 -7.32 -20.60 10.02
C TYR A 200 -7.21 -21.28 11.38
N TYR A 201 -6.02 -21.79 11.66
CA TYR A 201 -5.64 -22.34 12.94
C TYR A 201 -4.47 -21.54 13.46
N TYR A 202 -4.50 -21.20 14.74
CA TYR A 202 -3.43 -20.45 15.38
C TYR A 202 -2.95 -21.12 16.66
N TYR A 203 -1.67 -20.91 16.95
CA TYR A 203 -1.05 -21.29 18.20
C TYR A 203 -0.43 -20.05 18.82
N SER A 204 -0.93 -19.64 19.99
CA SER A 204 -0.31 -18.58 20.79
C SER A 204 0.87 -19.15 21.55
N ASN A 205 2.06 -18.60 21.33
CA ASN A 205 3.27 -19.03 22.01
C ASN A 205 3.31 -18.43 23.43
N PRO A 206 3.19 -19.24 24.49
CA PRO A 206 3.16 -18.72 25.86
C PRO A 206 4.53 -18.16 26.31
N GLU A 207 5.65 -18.59 25.73
CA GLU A 207 6.99 -18.09 26.07
C GLU A 207 7.90 -17.91 24.82
N PRO A 208 7.90 -16.71 24.20
CA PRO A 208 8.67 -16.40 22.98
C PRO A 208 10.20 -16.60 23.10
N SER A 209 10.73 -16.58 24.32
CA SER A 209 12.18 -16.67 24.57
C SER A 209 12.68 -18.10 24.77
N ARG A 210 11.81 -19.09 24.99
CA ARG A 210 12.22 -20.41 25.51
C ARG A 210 12.38 -21.50 24.45
N PHE A 211 11.76 -21.35 23.29
CA PHE A 211 11.66 -22.41 22.28
C PHE A 211 12.25 -22.06 20.91
N ASN A 212 13.17 -21.08 20.79
CA ASN A 212 13.61 -20.58 19.46
C ASN A 212 12.45 -20.09 18.56
N LEU A 213 11.32 -19.74 19.16
CA LEU A 213 10.10 -19.26 18.51
C LEU A 213 9.86 -17.82 18.97
N SER A 214 10.29 -16.85 18.20
CA SER A 214 10.22 -15.42 18.53
C SER A 214 8.85 -14.79 18.28
N SER A 215 8.02 -15.37 17.41
CA SER A 215 6.66 -14.90 17.19
C SER A 215 5.76 -15.25 18.38
N GLY A 216 4.91 -14.29 18.77
CA GLY A 216 3.88 -14.51 19.79
C GLY A 216 2.73 -15.40 19.31
N GLU A 217 2.55 -15.54 17.99
CA GLU A 217 1.52 -16.38 17.39
C GLU A 217 1.99 -16.99 16.06
N TYR A 218 1.56 -18.24 15.81
CA TYR A 218 1.80 -18.96 14.56
C TYR A 218 0.50 -19.40 13.92
N THR A 219 0.29 -18.99 12.67
CA THR A 219 -0.98 -19.14 11.94
C THR A 219 -0.84 -20.02 10.72
N PHE A 220 -1.83 -20.89 10.49
CA PHE A 220 -1.92 -21.77 9.33
C PHE A 220 -3.29 -21.67 8.69
N CYS A 221 -3.35 -21.44 7.37
CA CYS A 221 -4.61 -21.53 6.64
C CYS A 221 -5.20 -22.94 6.74
N ALA A 222 -6.53 -23.06 6.65
CA ALA A 222 -7.20 -24.35 6.75
C ALA A 222 -6.61 -25.41 5.80
N ASN A 223 -6.28 -25.05 4.55
CA ASN A 223 -5.72 -26.00 3.59
C ASN A 223 -4.34 -26.50 4.02
N CYS A 224 -3.44 -25.61 4.43
CA CYS A 224 -2.11 -25.99 4.89
C CYS A 224 -2.17 -26.85 6.15
N PHE A 225 -3.00 -26.47 7.13
CA PHE A 225 -3.17 -27.22 8.37
C PHE A 225 -3.64 -28.66 8.13
N HIS A 226 -4.65 -28.85 7.26
CA HIS A 226 -5.17 -30.19 6.94
C HIS A 226 -4.26 -31.01 6.01
N SER A 227 -3.44 -30.36 5.18
CA SER A 227 -2.49 -31.06 4.29
C SER A 227 -1.36 -31.79 5.04
N ILE A 228 -1.06 -31.38 6.27
CA ILE A 228 -0.07 -32.03 7.12
C ILE A 228 -0.70 -33.32 7.66
N LYS A 229 -0.16 -34.48 7.32
CA LYS A 229 -0.70 -35.78 7.80
C LYS A 229 -0.22 -36.16 9.21
N SER A 230 0.84 -35.52 9.72
CA SER A 230 1.37 -35.74 11.08
C SER A 230 0.43 -35.20 12.16
N GLU A 231 0.48 -35.77 13.36
CA GLU A 231 -0.20 -35.30 14.57
C GLU A 231 0.43 -34.02 15.15
N SER A 232 1.65 -33.72 14.73
CA SER A 232 2.43 -32.54 15.09
C SER A 232 2.76 -31.68 13.87
N ILE A 233 2.96 -30.38 14.11
CA ILE A 233 3.36 -29.39 13.12
C ILE A 233 4.74 -28.87 13.49
N LEU A 234 5.65 -28.88 12.53
CA LEU A 234 6.96 -28.26 12.66
C LEU A 234 6.84 -26.76 12.38
N VAL A 235 7.17 -25.94 13.37
CA VAL A 235 7.04 -24.48 13.34
C VAL A 235 8.40 -23.83 13.53
N GLY A 236 8.68 -22.76 12.80
CA GLY A 236 9.87 -21.92 12.98
C GLY A 236 9.68 -20.57 12.33
N ASP A 237 10.42 -19.56 12.78
CA ASP A 237 10.31 -18.19 12.25
C ASP A 237 11.02 -18.04 10.90
N ASP A 238 12.04 -18.86 10.64
CA ASP A 238 12.78 -18.89 9.38
C ASP A 238 13.15 -20.34 9.01
N ARG A 239 13.26 -20.62 7.71
CA ARG A 239 13.61 -21.95 7.16
C ARG A 239 15.03 -22.39 7.51
N THR A 240 15.85 -21.46 8.01
CA THR A 240 17.22 -21.70 8.43
C THR A 240 17.34 -22.08 9.92
N GLN A 241 16.26 -21.98 10.69
CA GLN A 241 16.22 -22.28 12.11
C GLN A 241 15.81 -23.73 12.41
N THR A 242 16.16 -24.20 13.61
CA THR A 242 15.68 -25.50 14.12
C THR A 242 14.18 -25.41 14.36
N LEU A 243 13.40 -26.21 13.61
CA LEU A 243 11.95 -26.26 13.72
C LEU A 243 11.53 -26.91 15.06
N VAL A 244 10.53 -26.33 15.71
CA VAL A 244 9.90 -26.85 16.91
C VAL A 244 8.68 -27.66 16.55
N GLU A 245 8.58 -28.83 17.15
CA GLU A 245 7.42 -29.71 16.99
C GLU A 245 6.31 -29.32 17.95
N ILE A 246 5.17 -28.88 17.42
CA ILE A 246 4.00 -28.46 18.18
C ILE A 246 2.83 -29.39 17.86
N PRO A 247 2.22 -30.06 18.85
CA PRO A 247 1.04 -30.89 18.65
C PRO A 247 -0.12 -30.10 18.02
N LYS A 248 -0.81 -30.69 17.03
CA LYS A 248 -1.98 -30.07 16.39
C LYS A 248 -3.10 -29.73 17.36
N THR A 249 -3.22 -30.46 18.46
CA THR A 249 -4.23 -30.25 19.50
C THR A 249 -4.10 -28.92 20.22
N LEU A 250 -2.92 -28.28 20.16
CA LEU A 250 -2.69 -26.95 20.74
C LEU A 250 -3.11 -25.81 19.82
N PHE A 251 -3.44 -26.10 18.55
CA PHE A 251 -3.90 -25.09 17.62
C PHE A 251 -5.41 -24.89 17.74
N LEU A 252 -5.83 -23.64 17.87
CA LEU A 252 -7.23 -23.27 17.98
C LEU A 252 -7.78 -22.83 16.62
N PRO A 253 -8.98 -23.28 16.22
CA PRO A 253 -9.63 -22.79 15.02
C PRO A 253 -10.10 -21.35 15.23
N ALA A 254 -9.87 -20.52 14.23
CA ALA A 254 -10.31 -19.13 14.22
C ALA A 254 -10.73 -18.70 12.80
N LYS A 255 -11.33 -17.52 12.73
CA LYS A 255 -11.74 -16.89 11.48
C LYS A 255 -11.16 -15.49 11.43
N ASN A 256 -10.61 -15.10 10.28
CA ASN A 256 -9.99 -13.79 10.11
C ASN A 256 -11.06 -12.69 9.91
N ASP A 257 -11.90 -12.43 10.91
CA ASP A 257 -13.02 -11.48 10.83
C ASP A 257 -12.91 -10.30 11.80
N ILE A 258 -11.77 -10.16 12.48
CA ILE A 258 -11.47 -9.01 13.34
C ILE A 258 -11.23 -7.78 12.45
N GLN A 259 -12.05 -6.75 12.65
CA GLN A 259 -11.95 -5.47 11.95
C GLN A 259 -11.44 -4.38 12.89
N GLU A 260 -10.44 -3.63 12.43
CA GLU A 260 -9.92 -2.47 13.17
C GLU A 260 -10.79 -1.24 12.87
N PRO A 261 -11.32 -0.53 13.87
CA PRO A 261 -12.08 0.70 13.64
C PRO A 261 -11.17 1.79 13.07
N GLU A 262 -11.75 2.71 12.29
CA GLU A 262 -11.03 3.86 11.78
C GLU A 262 -10.55 4.79 12.91
N ILE A 263 -9.36 5.36 12.73
CA ILE A 263 -8.77 6.27 13.70
C ILE A 263 -9.60 7.56 13.78
N MET A 264 -9.85 8.00 15.01
CA MET A 264 -10.51 9.27 15.32
C MET A 264 -9.49 10.28 15.85
N ILE A 265 -9.55 11.51 15.35
CA ILE A 265 -8.71 12.64 15.76
C ILE A 265 -9.56 13.79 16.27
N ASP A 266 -9.00 14.63 17.13
CA ASP A 266 -9.75 15.71 17.77
C ASP A 266 -9.32 17.08 17.22
N CYS A 267 -10.29 17.96 16.96
CA CYS A 267 -9.99 19.33 16.59
C CYS A 267 -9.31 20.06 17.76
N ILE A 268 -8.15 20.66 17.54
CA ILE A 268 -7.38 21.33 18.60
C ILE A 268 -8.08 22.60 19.13
N VAL A 269 -9.03 23.15 18.37
CA VAL A 269 -9.83 24.33 18.75
C VAL A 269 -11.09 23.92 19.50
N CYS A 270 -11.98 23.16 18.85
CA CYS A 270 -13.31 22.85 19.40
C CYS A 270 -13.47 21.49 20.07
N THR A 271 -12.41 20.67 20.07
CA THR A 271 -12.35 19.31 20.65
C THR A 271 -13.37 18.31 20.10
N ARG A 272 -14.09 18.64 19.01
CA ARG A 272 -14.95 17.69 18.30
C ARG A 272 -14.10 16.58 17.68
N ARG A 273 -14.54 15.33 17.81
CA ARG A 273 -13.88 14.15 17.24
C ARG A 273 -14.26 13.95 15.78
N TRP A 274 -13.29 13.63 14.93
CA TRP A 274 -13.43 13.43 13.50
C TRP A 274 -12.76 12.13 13.09
N HIS A 275 -13.36 11.41 12.15
CA HIS A 275 -12.69 10.33 11.44
C HIS A 275 -11.46 10.90 10.71
N GLN A 276 -10.29 10.29 10.89
CA GLN A 276 -9.03 10.77 10.29
C GLN A 276 -9.13 10.87 8.75
N VAL A 277 -9.76 9.88 8.11
CA VAL A 277 -9.97 9.86 6.66
C VAL A 277 -10.93 10.97 6.24
N CYS A 278 -11.98 11.25 7.02
CA CYS A 278 -12.89 12.37 6.74
C CYS A 278 -12.23 13.74 6.94
N ALA A 279 -11.33 13.85 7.91
CA ALA A 279 -10.59 15.07 8.19
C ALA A 279 -9.51 15.37 7.14
N LEU A 280 -9.09 14.36 6.37
CA LEU A 280 -7.93 14.43 5.47
C LEU A 280 -6.74 15.07 6.20
N HIS A 281 -6.35 14.42 7.30
CA HIS A 281 -5.30 14.92 8.19
C HIS A 281 -4.26 13.85 8.50
N LEU A 282 -3.00 14.21 8.30
CA LEU A 282 -1.83 13.46 8.72
C LEU A 282 -0.93 14.40 9.50
N ASP A 283 -0.55 14.01 10.72
CA ASP A 283 0.33 14.80 11.59
C ASP A 283 1.69 15.05 10.93
N GLN A 284 2.09 14.16 10.02
CA GLN A 284 3.28 14.31 9.22
C GLN A 284 3.24 15.48 8.23
N ILE A 285 2.06 15.81 7.70
CA ILE A 285 1.86 16.96 6.78
C ILE A 285 1.58 18.22 7.60
N TRP A 286 0.75 18.09 8.64
CA TRP A 286 0.34 19.19 9.51
C TRP A 286 0.63 18.86 10.98
N PRO A 287 1.87 19.09 11.44
CA PRO A 287 2.29 18.72 12.80
C PRO A 287 1.62 19.57 13.88
N GLU A 288 1.08 20.73 13.52
CA GLU A 288 0.43 21.65 14.46
C GLU A 288 -0.95 21.14 14.94
N GLY A 289 -1.43 20.06 14.33
CA GLY A 289 -2.67 19.39 14.69
C GLY A 289 -3.84 19.74 13.79
N PHE A 290 -4.92 18.98 13.98
CA PHE A 290 -6.12 19.08 13.15
C PHE A 290 -7.03 20.24 13.60
N ILE A 291 -7.50 21.04 12.63
CA ILE A 291 -8.56 22.04 12.82
C ILE A 291 -9.70 21.71 11.86
N CYS A 292 -10.91 21.56 12.41
CA CYS A 292 -12.08 21.24 11.58
C CYS A 292 -12.53 22.43 10.73
N ASN A 293 -13.20 22.12 9.61
CA ASN A 293 -13.70 23.13 8.67
C ASN A 293 -14.66 24.15 9.30
N THR A 294 -15.41 23.75 10.34
CA THR A 294 -16.28 24.66 11.09
C THR A 294 -15.47 25.75 11.78
N CYS A 295 -14.43 25.39 12.55
CA CYS A 295 -13.57 26.35 13.23
C CYS A 295 -12.77 27.22 12.25
N ILE A 296 -12.34 26.65 11.13
CA ILE A 296 -11.64 27.41 10.07
C ILE A 296 -12.51 28.57 9.59
N ARG A 297 -13.80 28.31 9.31
CA ARG A 297 -14.73 29.34 8.83
C ARG A 297 -15.13 30.32 9.92
N GLU A 298 -15.46 29.81 11.11
CA GLU A 298 -15.99 30.60 12.23
C GLU A 298 -14.96 31.58 12.80
N TYR A 299 -13.71 31.14 12.92
CA TYR A 299 -12.62 31.96 13.47
C TYR A 299 -11.68 32.53 12.40
N ASN A 300 -12.02 32.40 11.11
CA ASN A 300 -11.22 32.87 9.97
C ASN A 300 -9.74 32.44 10.07
N ILE A 301 -9.52 31.15 10.38
CA ILE A 301 -8.17 30.58 10.55
C ILE A 301 -7.64 30.16 9.19
N LYS A 302 -6.42 30.58 8.85
CA LYS A 302 -5.78 30.16 7.60
C LYS A 302 -5.07 28.82 7.78
N ARG A 303 -5.56 27.75 7.15
CA ARG A 303 -4.88 26.44 7.17
C ARG A 303 -3.58 26.51 6.35
N LYS A 304 -2.52 25.89 6.85
CA LYS A 304 -1.29 25.67 6.07
C LYS A 304 -1.62 24.80 4.85
N GLU A 305 -1.24 25.25 3.66
CA GLU A 305 -1.52 24.52 2.42
C GLU A 305 -0.74 23.20 2.37
N ASN A 306 -1.34 22.18 1.74
CA ASN A 306 -0.63 20.94 1.46
C ASN A 306 0.40 21.18 0.35
N ARG A 307 1.68 20.98 0.64
CA ARG A 307 2.76 21.10 -0.35
C ARG A 307 3.02 19.80 -1.11
N TYR A 308 2.54 18.67 -0.60
CA TYR A 308 2.74 17.34 -1.15
C TYR A 308 1.61 16.99 -2.12
N ILE A 309 1.61 17.66 -3.27
CA ILE A 309 0.62 17.50 -4.34
C ILE A 309 1.24 16.81 -5.55
N ALA A 310 0.40 16.16 -6.38
CA ALA A 310 0.84 15.41 -7.55
C ALA A 310 1.57 16.30 -8.56
N GLN A 311 1.10 17.54 -8.74
CA GLN A 311 1.69 18.51 -9.68
C GLN A 311 3.15 18.84 -9.36
N LYS A 312 3.55 18.78 -8.08
CA LYS A 312 4.90 19.10 -7.62
C LYS A 312 5.88 17.91 -7.69
N LEU A 313 5.42 16.72 -8.04
CA LEU A 313 6.31 15.58 -8.28
C LEU A 313 7.14 15.79 -9.55
N THR A 314 8.30 15.12 -9.63
CA THR A 314 9.22 15.18 -10.76
C THR A 314 8.52 14.95 -12.09
N VAL A 315 8.71 15.88 -13.01
CA VAL A 315 8.18 15.82 -14.37
C VAL A 315 9.21 15.17 -15.29
N THR A 316 8.74 14.26 -16.13
CA THR A 316 9.48 13.53 -17.16
C THR A 316 8.93 13.86 -18.55
N ASP A 317 9.68 13.63 -19.63
CA ASP A 317 9.19 13.78 -21.01
C ASP A 317 7.97 12.87 -21.22
N LEU A 318 8.07 11.60 -20.81
CA LEU A 318 6.94 10.66 -20.88
C LEU A 318 5.71 11.22 -20.16
N SER A 319 5.85 11.63 -18.89
CA SER A 319 4.71 12.14 -18.14
C SER A 319 4.10 13.40 -18.77
N SER A 320 4.94 14.28 -19.30
CA SER A 320 4.50 15.54 -19.90
C SER A 320 3.67 15.31 -21.16
N ARG A 321 4.13 14.41 -22.04
CA ARG A 321 3.38 14.10 -23.28
C ARG A 321 2.06 13.39 -23.01
N LEU A 322 2.03 12.48 -22.03
CA LEU A 322 0.79 11.85 -21.61
C LEU A 322 -0.19 12.89 -21.03
N GLU A 323 0.30 13.75 -20.15
CA GLU A 323 -0.50 14.80 -19.51
C GLU A 323 -1.06 15.79 -20.53
N GLU A 324 -0.25 16.26 -21.47
CA GLU A 324 -0.67 17.15 -22.56
C GLU A 324 -1.75 16.50 -23.42
N ARG A 325 -1.55 15.24 -23.83
CA ARG A 325 -2.51 14.50 -24.66
C ARG A 325 -3.87 14.38 -23.97
N VAL A 326 -3.88 13.95 -22.71
CA VAL A 326 -5.12 13.74 -21.95
C VAL A 326 -5.84 15.07 -21.69
N ASN A 327 -5.11 16.10 -21.27
CA ASN A 327 -5.72 17.40 -21.01
C ASN A 327 -6.22 18.07 -22.28
N LYS A 328 -5.52 17.93 -23.42
CA LYS A 328 -6.01 18.37 -24.72
C LYS A 328 -7.33 17.67 -25.09
N PHE A 329 -7.41 16.35 -24.92
CA PHE A 329 -8.66 15.62 -25.14
C PHE A 329 -9.80 16.15 -24.25
N LEU A 330 -9.52 16.45 -22.98
CA LEU A 330 -10.54 16.99 -22.07
C LEU A 330 -10.96 18.41 -22.44
N LEU A 331 -10.03 19.24 -22.90
CA LEU A 331 -10.33 20.57 -23.45
C LEU A 331 -11.22 20.47 -24.69
N ASP A 332 -10.95 19.54 -25.60
CA ASP A 332 -11.77 19.27 -26.80
C ASP A 332 -13.18 18.74 -26.47
N LYS A 333 -13.40 18.31 -25.22
CA LYS A 333 -14.71 17.87 -24.67
C LYS A 333 -15.36 18.89 -23.75
N ASP A 334 -14.89 20.15 -23.78
CA ASP A 334 -15.37 21.26 -22.95
C ASP A 334 -15.28 20.97 -21.44
N CYS A 335 -14.32 20.14 -21.01
CA CYS A 335 -14.11 19.74 -19.61
C CYS A 335 -12.95 20.52 -18.96
N HIS A 336 -13.04 21.85 -18.94
CA HIS A 336 -11.95 22.73 -18.49
C HIS A 336 -11.54 22.55 -17.01
N GLU A 337 -12.47 22.13 -16.15
CA GLU A 337 -12.24 21.99 -14.70
C GLU A 337 -11.66 20.61 -14.31
N SER A 338 -11.47 19.69 -15.27
CA SER A 338 -11.09 18.30 -15.02
C SER A 338 -9.62 18.01 -15.29
N HIS A 339 -8.72 18.91 -14.88
CA HIS A 339 -7.29 18.75 -15.13
C HIS A 339 -6.74 17.42 -14.56
N VAL A 340 -5.96 16.72 -15.37
CA VAL A 340 -5.29 15.46 -15.02
C VAL A 340 -3.81 15.71 -14.93
N THR A 341 -3.19 15.21 -13.87
CA THR A 341 -1.73 15.22 -13.68
C THR A 341 -1.20 13.79 -13.82
N ILE A 342 -0.18 13.58 -14.64
CA ILE A 342 0.43 12.25 -14.86
C ILE A 342 1.88 12.28 -14.42
N ARG A 343 2.37 11.27 -13.70
CA ARG A 343 3.76 11.23 -13.23
C ARG A 343 4.36 9.83 -13.39
N VAL A 344 5.65 9.78 -13.76
CA VAL A 344 6.46 8.56 -13.69
C VAL A 344 7.09 8.53 -12.28
N LEU A 345 6.66 7.59 -11.46
CA LEU A 345 7.05 7.52 -10.04
C LEU A 345 8.26 6.61 -9.80
N SER A 346 8.55 5.72 -10.74
CA SER A 346 9.74 4.86 -10.72
C SER A 346 10.18 4.56 -12.14
N SER A 347 11.50 4.46 -12.33
CA SER A 347 12.16 4.12 -13.59
C SER A 347 13.47 3.41 -13.23
N SER A 348 13.53 2.10 -13.39
CA SER A 348 14.67 1.26 -12.96
C SER A 348 15.01 0.20 -14.00
N ASP A 349 16.31 -0.09 -14.15
CA ASP A 349 16.79 -1.14 -15.05
C ASP A 349 16.75 -2.50 -14.33
N LYS A 350 16.22 -3.52 -15.02
CA LYS A 350 16.01 -4.89 -14.53
C LYS A 350 16.44 -5.91 -15.59
N ILE A 351 16.52 -7.17 -15.19
CA ILE A 351 16.85 -8.29 -16.07
C ILE A 351 15.75 -9.35 -15.90
N CYS A 352 15.16 -9.75 -17.02
CA CYS A 352 14.25 -10.89 -17.08
C CYS A 352 15.11 -12.16 -17.08
N GLU A 353 15.09 -12.89 -15.96
CA GLU A 353 15.82 -14.14 -15.81
C GLU A 353 15.14 -15.29 -16.58
N ILE A 354 15.95 -16.04 -17.32
CA ILE A 354 15.49 -17.25 -18.00
C ILE A 354 15.30 -18.35 -16.96
N LYS A 355 14.12 -18.96 -16.96
CA LYS A 355 13.74 -19.95 -15.97
C LYS A 355 14.53 -21.26 -16.17
N PRO A 356 14.71 -22.07 -15.10
CA PRO A 356 15.67 -23.17 -15.10
C PRO A 356 15.39 -24.27 -16.12
N GLN A 357 14.12 -24.64 -16.35
CA GLN A 357 13.80 -25.75 -17.25
C GLN A 357 14.08 -25.39 -18.70
N LEU A 358 13.78 -24.16 -19.13
CA LEU A 358 14.10 -23.68 -20.46
C LEU A 358 15.61 -23.66 -20.71
N LYS A 359 16.39 -23.22 -19.71
CA LYS A 359 17.86 -23.22 -19.79
C LYS A 359 18.43 -24.64 -19.90
N LYS A 360 17.82 -25.61 -19.21
CA LYS A 360 18.17 -27.04 -19.30
C LYS A 360 17.80 -27.65 -20.65
N TYR A 361 16.65 -27.28 -21.21
CA TYR A 361 16.12 -27.83 -22.46
C TYR A 361 16.88 -27.31 -23.71
N TYR A 362 17.34 -26.05 -23.69
CA TYR A 362 18.11 -25.43 -24.77
C TYR A 362 19.51 -24.99 -24.30
N PRO A 363 20.41 -25.93 -23.94
CA PRO A 363 21.75 -25.56 -23.47
C PRO A 363 22.51 -24.80 -24.56
N ASN A 364 23.14 -23.68 -24.19
CA ASN A 364 23.94 -22.80 -25.06
C ASN A 364 23.18 -22.10 -26.21
N GLN A 365 21.85 -22.15 -26.27
CA GLN A 365 21.04 -21.42 -27.26
C GLN A 365 20.24 -20.25 -26.67
N VAL A 366 20.14 -20.18 -25.34
CA VAL A 366 19.52 -19.08 -24.60
C VAL A 366 20.56 -18.08 -24.10
N ALA A 367 20.18 -16.81 -23.97
CA ALA A 367 21.07 -15.76 -23.50
C ALA A 367 21.58 -16.03 -22.07
N ASP A 368 22.89 -16.02 -21.86
CA ASP A 368 23.48 -16.32 -20.54
C ASP A 368 23.10 -15.31 -19.45
N ASN A 369 22.92 -14.04 -19.84
CA ASN A 369 22.67 -12.91 -18.94
C ASN A 369 21.20 -12.46 -18.89
N GLY A 370 20.26 -13.26 -19.41
CA GLY A 370 18.84 -12.89 -19.48
C GLY A 370 18.54 -11.74 -20.44
N TYR A 371 17.35 -11.15 -20.30
CA TYR A 371 16.89 -10.05 -21.15
C TYR A 371 16.80 -8.74 -20.35
N PRO A 372 17.70 -7.77 -20.55
CA PRO A 372 17.63 -6.49 -19.86
C PRO A 372 16.44 -5.67 -20.33
N TYR A 373 15.80 -4.98 -19.41
CA TYR A 373 14.68 -4.08 -19.67
C TYR A 373 14.63 -2.95 -18.64
N ARG A 374 13.97 -1.85 -18.98
CA ARG A 374 13.62 -0.79 -18.04
C ARG A 374 12.19 -0.94 -17.60
N THR A 375 11.91 -0.91 -16.30
CA THR A 375 10.55 -0.83 -15.79
C THR A 375 10.18 0.60 -15.41
N LYS A 376 8.96 1.02 -15.73
CA LYS A 376 8.42 2.32 -15.34
C LYS A 376 7.07 2.17 -14.66
N ALA A 377 6.86 2.94 -13.60
CA ALA A 377 5.60 3.02 -12.87
C ALA A 377 4.94 4.38 -13.15
N ILE A 378 3.79 4.39 -13.83
CA ILE A 378 3.11 5.59 -14.34
C ILE A 378 1.75 5.72 -13.66
N PHE A 379 1.47 6.87 -13.05
CA PHE A 379 0.23 7.11 -12.33
C PHE A 379 -0.45 8.41 -12.77
N ALA A 380 -1.78 8.41 -12.79
CA ALA A 380 -2.58 9.59 -13.09
C ALA A 380 -3.45 10.00 -11.90
N PHE A 381 -3.50 11.30 -11.69
CA PHE A 381 -4.17 11.99 -10.58
C PHE A 381 -5.14 13.03 -11.14
N GLN A 382 -6.23 13.25 -10.43
CA GLN A 382 -7.16 14.34 -10.69
C GLN A 382 -7.51 15.04 -9.39
N GLU A 383 -7.53 16.36 -9.42
CA GLU A 383 -8.00 17.16 -8.30
C GLU A 383 -9.52 17.08 -8.20
N ILE A 384 -10.04 16.58 -7.08
CA ILE A 384 -11.48 16.49 -6.79
C ILE A 384 -11.76 17.22 -5.49
N GLU A 385 -12.44 18.36 -5.57
CA GLU A 385 -12.79 19.22 -4.42
C GLU A 385 -11.53 19.64 -3.63
N GLY A 386 -10.50 20.14 -4.33
CA GLY A 386 -9.26 20.65 -3.71
C GLY A 386 -8.25 19.59 -3.29
N VAL A 387 -8.45 18.32 -3.68
CA VAL A 387 -7.64 17.19 -3.20
C VAL A 387 -7.30 16.26 -4.35
N ASP A 388 -6.02 15.93 -4.52
CA ASP A 388 -5.55 14.95 -5.48
C ASP A 388 -6.14 13.56 -5.21
N VAL A 389 -6.65 12.91 -6.25
CA VAL A 389 -7.13 11.53 -6.23
C VAL A 389 -6.44 10.74 -7.33
N VAL A 390 -5.68 9.72 -6.96
CA VAL A 390 -5.15 8.76 -7.92
C VAL A 390 -6.30 7.93 -8.48
N PHE A 391 -6.35 7.78 -9.80
CA PHE A 391 -7.45 7.07 -10.46
C PHE A 391 -7.00 6.03 -11.49
N PHE A 392 -5.71 6.05 -11.84
CA PHE A 392 -5.09 5.15 -12.81
C PHE A 392 -3.64 4.88 -12.41
N GLY A 393 -3.19 3.64 -12.55
CA GLY A 393 -1.80 3.22 -12.38
C GLY A 393 -1.42 2.15 -13.40
N MET A 394 -0.20 2.21 -13.91
CA MET A 394 0.31 1.29 -14.91
C MET A 394 1.80 1.01 -14.70
N TYR A 395 2.20 -0.25 -14.84
CA TYR A 395 3.59 -0.70 -14.89
C TYR A 395 3.92 -1.22 -16.27
N VAL A 396 5.04 -0.77 -16.82
CA VAL A 396 5.52 -1.18 -18.14
C VAL A 396 6.93 -1.74 -18.06
N GLN A 397 7.29 -2.56 -19.04
CA GLN A 397 8.64 -3.06 -19.30
C GLN A 397 9.06 -2.64 -20.69
N GLU A 398 10.23 -2.02 -20.81
CA GLU A 398 10.76 -1.46 -22.04
C GLU A 398 12.08 -2.16 -22.38
N TYR A 399 12.05 -2.99 -23.42
CA TYR A 399 13.19 -3.74 -23.93
C TYR A 399 13.74 -3.00 -25.15
N ASP A 400 14.85 -2.30 -24.97
CA ASP A 400 15.43 -1.44 -26.01
C ASP A 400 16.27 -2.23 -27.03
N GLU A 401 17.12 -1.54 -27.79
CA GLU A 401 18.00 -2.14 -28.79
C GLU A 401 19.20 -2.90 -28.21
N ARG A 402 19.54 -2.67 -26.93
CA ARG A 402 20.63 -3.38 -26.22
C ARG A 402 20.17 -4.77 -25.78
N CYS A 403 18.85 -4.98 -25.69
CA CYS A 403 18.26 -6.27 -25.37
C CYS A 403 18.39 -7.24 -26.56
N PRO A 404 18.87 -8.48 -26.38
CA PRO A 404 18.95 -9.46 -27.46
C PRO A 404 17.57 -9.93 -27.91
N ALA A 405 17.51 -10.48 -29.12
CA ALA A 405 16.31 -11.14 -29.63
C ALA A 405 15.91 -12.30 -28.70
N PRO A 406 14.60 -12.58 -28.51
CA PRO A 406 13.45 -12.04 -29.26
C PRO A 406 12.86 -10.73 -28.70
N ASN A 407 13.42 -10.16 -27.63
CA ASN A 407 12.82 -9.04 -26.90
C ASN A 407 13.20 -7.66 -27.43
N THR A 408 14.19 -7.56 -28.31
CA THR A 408 14.70 -6.29 -28.86
C THR A 408 13.59 -5.36 -29.34
N ARG A 409 13.62 -4.10 -28.89
CA ARG A 409 12.68 -3.02 -29.28
C ARG A 409 11.20 -3.35 -29.04
N ARG A 410 10.88 -3.95 -27.89
CA ARG A 410 9.51 -4.28 -27.46
C ARG A 410 9.15 -3.55 -26.17
N VAL A 411 7.89 -3.14 -26.04
CA VAL A 411 7.32 -2.71 -24.76
C VAL A 411 6.22 -3.67 -24.32
N TYR A 412 6.07 -3.87 -23.02
CA TYR A 412 5.06 -4.73 -22.43
C TYR A 412 4.35 -4.02 -21.29
N ILE A 413 3.01 -3.97 -21.34
CA ILE A 413 2.20 -3.45 -20.24
C ILE A 413 1.96 -4.58 -19.24
N SER A 414 2.76 -4.60 -18.18
CA SER A 414 2.75 -5.68 -17.19
C SER A 414 1.50 -5.65 -16.30
N TYR A 415 1.17 -4.47 -15.79
CA TYR A 415 0.02 -4.29 -14.92
C TYR A 415 -0.67 -2.97 -15.20
N LEU A 416 -1.99 -2.99 -15.14
CA LEU A 416 -2.83 -1.80 -15.18
C LEU A 416 -3.97 -1.98 -14.20
N ASP A 417 -4.22 -0.96 -13.40
CA ASP A 417 -5.36 -0.94 -12.48
C ASP A 417 -5.96 0.47 -12.41
N THR A 418 -7.21 0.53 -12.01
CA THR A 418 -7.96 1.80 -11.95
C THR A 418 -8.90 1.84 -10.76
N VAL A 419 -9.18 3.03 -10.27
CA VAL A 419 -10.29 3.29 -9.35
C VAL A 419 -11.24 4.29 -10.00
N TYR A 420 -12.53 4.02 -9.94
CA TYR A 420 -13.53 4.65 -10.81
C TYR A 420 -13.90 6.10 -10.50
N PHE A 421 -13.12 6.79 -9.67
CA PHE A 421 -13.48 8.09 -9.09
C PHE A 421 -13.29 9.29 -10.02
N PHE A 422 -12.69 9.09 -11.20
CA PHE A 422 -12.53 10.13 -12.22
C PHE A 422 -13.83 10.89 -12.52
N ARG A 423 -13.74 12.21 -12.64
CA ARG A 423 -14.82 13.14 -12.99
C ARG A 423 -14.46 13.93 -14.27
N PRO A 424 -15.40 14.13 -15.22
CA PRO A 424 -16.75 13.57 -15.23
C PRO A 424 -16.73 12.07 -15.55
N LYS A 425 -17.66 11.31 -14.93
CA LYS A 425 -17.75 9.85 -15.09
C LYS A 425 -17.92 9.39 -16.55
N LEU A 426 -18.51 10.25 -17.39
CA LEU A 426 -18.79 10.00 -18.80
C LEU A 426 -17.52 9.66 -19.59
N TYR A 427 -16.46 10.45 -19.42
CA TYR A 427 -15.22 10.33 -20.21
C TYR A 427 -14.16 9.45 -19.55
N ARG A 428 -14.45 8.85 -18.41
CA ARG A 428 -13.50 8.03 -17.64
C ARG A 428 -12.83 6.94 -18.48
N GLN A 429 -13.61 6.22 -19.28
CA GLN A 429 -13.09 5.14 -20.13
C GLN A 429 -12.24 5.69 -21.28
N ASP A 430 -12.65 6.81 -21.87
CA ASP A 430 -11.92 7.45 -22.95
C ASP A 430 -10.59 8.01 -22.46
N VAL A 431 -10.53 8.58 -21.25
CA VAL A 431 -9.28 9.04 -20.62
C VAL A 431 -8.30 7.88 -20.41
N TYR A 432 -8.77 6.71 -19.95
CA TYR A 432 -7.90 5.53 -19.86
C TYR A 432 -7.33 5.12 -21.22
N HIS A 433 -8.14 5.20 -22.29
CA HIS A 433 -7.64 4.96 -23.64
C HIS A 433 -6.64 6.02 -24.07
N GLU A 434 -6.87 7.30 -23.80
CA GLU A 434 -5.93 8.37 -24.15
C GLU A 434 -4.56 8.21 -23.49
N ILE A 435 -4.51 7.76 -22.23
CA ILE A 435 -3.26 7.45 -21.54
C ILE A 435 -2.52 6.31 -22.25
N LEU A 436 -3.22 5.23 -22.57
CA LEU A 436 -2.62 4.07 -23.26
C LEU A 436 -2.15 4.39 -24.67
N ILE A 437 -2.96 5.09 -25.45
CA ILE A 437 -2.62 5.52 -26.81
C ILE A 437 -1.45 6.50 -26.77
N GLY A 438 -1.44 7.44 -25.82
CA GLY A 438 -0.33 8.35 -25.59
C GLY A 438 0.97 7.60 -25.27
N TYR A 439 0.90 6.54 -24.47
CA TYR A 439 2.08 5.72 -24.17
C TYR A 439 2.60 4.98 -25.40
N LEU A 440 1.70 4.39 -26.20
CA LEU A 440 2.07 3.72 -27.45
C LEU A 440 2.70 4.70 -28.47
N ASP A 441 2.18 5.93 -28.54
CA ASP A 441 2.73 6.98 -29.39
C ASP A 441 4.12 7.42 -28.91
N TYR A 442 4.29 7.61 -27.60
CA TYR A 442 5.60 7.88 -27.01
C TYR A 442 6.60 6.76 -27.33
N ALA A 443 6.22 5.49 -27.11
CA ALA A 443 7.08 4.34 -27.39
C ALA A 443 7.45 4.26 -28.88
N LYS A 444 6.50 4.52 -29.79
CA LYS A 444 6.75 4.58 -31.22
C LYS A 444 7.78 5.65 -31.56
N GLN A 445 7.66 6.85 -31.00
CA GLN A 445 8.57 7.96 -31.26
C GLN A 445 9.99 7.69 -30.73
N HIS A 446 10.11 6.86 -29.68
CA HIS A 446 11.38 6.43 -29.11
C HIS A 446 11.96 5.16 -29.78
N GLY A 447 11.37 4.70 -30.88
CA GLY A 447 11.94 3.64 -31.71
C GLY A 447 11.60 2.20 -31.28
N TYR A 448 10.64 2.02 -30.36
CA TYR A 448 10.09 0.69 -30.08
C TYR A 448 9.20 0.23 -31.24
N MET A 449 9.35 -1.03 -31.63
CA MET A 449 8.69 -1.59 -32.82
C MET A 449 7.38 -2.29 -32.50
N TYR A 450 7.34 -2.97 -31.35
CA TYR A 450 6.18 -3.74 -30.92
C TYR A 450 5.77 -3.38 -29.50
N ALA A 451 4.47 -3.45 -29.24
CA ALA A 451 3.91 -3.41 -27.90
C ALA A 451 3.12 -4.69 -27.62
N HIS A 452 3.14 -5.13 -26.37
CA HIS A 452 2.48 -6.35 -25.92
C HIS A 452 1.48 -6.03 -24.81
N ILE A 453 0.26 -6.56 -24.94
CA ILE A 453 -0.78 -6.48 -23.91
C ILE A 453 -1.32 -7.88 -23.65
N TRP A 454 -1.26 -8.30 -22.39
CA TRP A 454 -1.98 -9.47 -21.90
C TRP A 454 -3.27 -9.02 -21.20
N ALA A 455 -4.42 -9.24 -21.84
CA ALA A 455 -5.73 -8.91 -21.30
C ALA A 455 -6.17 -9.98 -20.28
N CYS A 456 -5.59 -9.92 -19.08
CA CYS A 456 -5.99 -10.75 -17.94
C CYS A 456 -6.79 -9.91 -16.93
N PRO A 457 -8.09 -10.20 -16.70
CA PRO A 457 -8.81 -9.55 -15.62
C PRO A 457 -8.29 -10.06 -14.27
N ALA A 458 -8.29 -9.17 -13.27
CA ALA A 458 -8.00 -9.56 -11.90
C ALA A 458 -9.02 -10.60 -11.40
N THR A 459 -8.55 -11.55 -10.60
CA THR A 459 -9.45 -12.51 -9.92
C THR A 459 -10.19 -11.79 -8.80
N GLU A 460 -11.43 -12.21 -8.50
CA GLU A 460 -12.18 -11.65 -7.37
C GLU A 460 -11.35 -11.74 -6.07
N GLY A 461 -11.22 -10.61 -5.37
CA GLY A 461 -10.42 -10.50 -4.15
C GLY A 461 -8.91 -10.28 -4.34
N VAL A 462 -8.41 -10.24 -5.59
CA VAL A 462 -7.00 -9.92 -5.89
C VAL A 462 -6.90 -8.53 -6.50
N ASP A 463 -6.20 -7.63 -5.82
CA ASP A 463 -5.91 -6.30 -6.34
C ASP A 463 -4.60 -6.31 -7.12
N TYR A 464 -4.59 -5.63 -8.27
CA TYR A 464 -3.36 -5.45 -9.03
C TYR A 464 -2.56 -4.32 -8.38
N ILE A 465 -2.99 -3.07 -8.47
CA ILE A 465 -2.21 -1.94 -7.93
C ILE A 465 -2.91 -1.34 -6.71
N PHE A 466 -4.22 -1.11 -6.79
CA PHE A 466 -4.94 -0.37 -5.76
C PHE A 466 -5.63 -1.30 -4.76
N ARG A 467 -5.17 -1.27 -3.50
CA ARG A 467 -5.76 -2.06 -2.41
C ARG A 467 -7.22 -1.69 -2.17
N CYS A 468 -8.06 -2.73 -2.06
CA CYS A 468 -9.46 -2.64 -1.66
C CYS A 468 -10.24 -1.70 -2.58
N ARG A 469 -10.48 -2.13 -3.83
CA ARG A 469 -11.31 -1.38 -4.79
C ARG A 469 -12.74 -1.18 -4.27
N PRO A 470 -13.46 -0.16 -4.77
CA PRO A 470 -14.83 0.08 -4.37
C PRO A 470 -15.72 -1.15 -4.61
N PRO A 471 -16.56 -1.56 -3.66
CA PRO A 471 -17.38 -2.77 -3.80
C PRO A 471 -18.37 -2.68 -4.97
N GLU A 472 -18.75 -1.47 -5.38
CA GLU A 472 -19.60 -1.23 -6.54
C GLU A 472 -18.82 -1.28 -7.87
N GLN A 473 -17.48 -1.26 -7.83
CA GLN A 473 -16.64 -1.35 -9.02
C GLN A 473 -16.52 -2.81 -9.48
N LEU A 474 -17.39 -3.19 -10.41
CA LEU A 474 -17.38 -4.52 -11.01
C LEU A 474 -16.13 -4.74 -11.87
N LEU A 475 -15.44 -5.86 -11.66
CA LEU A 475 -14.33 -6.28 -12.49
C LEU A 475 -14.82 -6.72 -13.88
N PRO A 476 -14.16 -6.29 -14.97
CA PRO A 476 -14.52 -6.75 -16.29
C PRO A 476 -14.22 -8.26 -16.41
N LYS A 477 -15.18 -9.02 -16.96
CA LYS A 477 -14.91 -10.40 -17.40
C LYS A 477 -13.94 -10.39 -18.59
N LEU A 478 -13.25 -11.50 -18.82
CA LEU A 478 -12.23 -11.65 -19.86
C LEU A 478 -12.66 -11.08 -21.22
N LYS A 479 -13.83 -11.48 -21.76
CA LYS A 479 -14.30 -10.99 -23.06
C LYS A 479 -14.49 -9.47 -23.10
N ARG A 480 -15.05 -8.89 -22.03
CA ARG A 480 -15.26 -7.45 -21.92
C ARG A 480 -13.94 -6.68 -21.88
N LEU A 481 -12.93 -7.21 -21.20
CA LEU A 481 -11.58 -6.62 -21.18
C LEU A 481 -10.92 -6.69 -22.56
N GLN A 482 -11.06 -7.82 -23.26
CA GLN A 482 -10.54 -7.96 -24.63
C GLN A 482 -11.22 -6.99 -25.61
N ASP A 483 -12.55 -6.84 -25.53
CA ASP A 483 -13.29 -5.87 -26.35
C ASP A 483 -12.89 -4.43 -26.03
N TRP A 484 -12.61 -4.14 -24.75
CA TRP A 484 -12.09 -2.85 -24.32
C TRP A 484 -10.71 -2.55 -24.91
N CYS A 485 -9.78 -3.52 -24.86
CA CYS A 485 -8.47 -3.39 -25.51
C CYS A 485 -8.59 -3.20 -27.03
N ARG A 486 -9.46 -3.97 -27.71
CA ARG A 486 -9.73 -3.80 -29.14
C ARG A 486 -10.20 -2.39 -29.47
N LYS A 487 -11.20 -1.88 -28.73
CA LYS A 487 -11.71 -0.52 -28.93
C LYS A 487 -10.61 0.55 -28.77
N MET A 488 -9.73 0.39 -27.78
CA MET A 488 -8.57 1.26 -27.58
C MET A 488 -7.61 1.20 -28.78
N LEU A 489 -7.27 0.00 -29.26
CA LEU A 489 -6.34 -0.20 -30.38
C LEU A 489 -6.93 0.25 -31.72
N ASP A 490 -8.23 0.03 -31.96
CA ASP A 490 -8.93 0.52 -33.15
C ASP A 490 -8.88 2.05 -33.19
N LYS A 491 -9.06 2.72 -32.04
CA LYS A 491 -8.86 4.17 -31.93
C LYS A 491 -7.39 4.55 -32.20
N ALA A 492 -6.43 3.81 -31.66
CA ALA A 492 -5.00 4.07 -31.89
C ALA A 492 -4.61 3.97 -33.37
N ILE A 493 -5.26 3.08 -34.14
CA ILE A 493 -5.10 2.97 -35.60
C ILE A 493 -5.68 4.19 -36.31
N ILE A 494 -6.89 4.63 -35.92
CA ILE A 494 -7.52 5.84 -36.47
C ILE A 494 -6.63 7.07 -36.23
N ASP A 495 -6.04 7.16 -35.03
CA ASP A 495 -5.10 8.22 -34.64
C ASP A 495 -3.71 8.08 -35.29
N ARG A 496 -3.48 7.04 -36.11
CA ARG A 496 -2.20 6.72 -36.79
C ARG A 496 -1.03 6.47 -35.85
N VAL A 497 -1.33 6.12 -34.60
CA VAL A 497 -0.33 5.70 -33.60
C VAL A 497 0.06 4.25 -33.88
N VAL A 498 -0.93 3.36 -33.94
CA VAL A 498 -0.74 1.93 -34.21
C VAL A 498 -0.93 1.65 -35.71
N ILE A 499 -0.11 0.75 -36.28
CA ILE A 499 -0.27 0.32 -37.68
C ILE A 499 -1.33 -0.77 -37.77
N ASP A 500 -1.12 -1.84 -37.02
CA ASP A 500 -2.07 -2.94 -36.83
C ASP A 500 -1.79 -3.64 -35.49
N TYR A 501 -2.70 -4.54 -35.13
CA TYR A 501 -2.50 -5.47 -34.02
C TYR A 501 -3.02 -6.85 -34.41
N LYS A 502 -2.42 -7.88 -33.82
CA LYS A 502 -2.77 -9.29 -34.05
C LYS A 502 -2.86 -10.02 -32.72
N ASP A 503 -3.55 -11.15 -32.73
CA ASP A 503 -3.37 -12.12 -31.66
C ASP A 503 -2.00 -12.80 -31.77
N ILE A 504 -1.46 -13.27 -30.64
CA ILE A 504 -0.10 -13.84 -30.60
C ILE A 504 0.06 -15.07 -31.52
N MET A 505 -0.99 -15.88 -31.70
CA MET A 505 -0.93 -17.05 -32.56
C MET A 505 -0.76 -16.64 -34.02
N LYS A 506 -1.56 -15.68 -34.47
CA LYS A 506 -1.48 -15.13 -35.82
C LYS A 506 -0.12 -14.48 -36.07
N ASP A 507 0.42 -13.74 -35.12
CA ASP A 507 1.76 -13.14 -35.24
C ASP A 507 2.85 -14.22 -35.39
N CYS A 508 2.81 -15.29 -34.58
CA CYS A 508 3.76 -16.39 -34.70
C CYS A 508 3.68 -17.11 -36.06
N LEU A 509 2.46 -17.30 -36.59
CA LEU A 509 2.25 -17.91 -37.90
C LEU A 509 2.75 -17.03 -39.04
N ASP A 510 2.45 -15.73 -39.01
CA ASP A 510 2.87 -14.78 -40.03
C ASP A 510 4.40 -14.62 -40.06
N ASN A 511 5.06 -14.70 -38.91
CA ASN A 511 6.53 -14.68 -38.78
C ASN A 511 7.19 -16.06 -38.95
N GLN A 512 6.42 -17.11 -39.25
CA GLN A 512 6.90 -18.48 -39.47
C GLN A 512 7.77 -19.04 -38.34
N VAL A 513 7.39 -18.78 -37.09
CA VAL A 513 8.15 -19.19 -35.89
C VAL A 513 8.41 -20.70 -35.90
N GLN A 514 9.69 -21.10 -35.81
CA GLN A 514 10.14 -22.50 -35.83
C GLN A 514 10.59 -23.01 -34.46
N THR A 515 10.90 -22.10 -33.53
CA THR A 515 11.34 -22.47 -32.17
C THR A 515 10.66 -21.60 -31.10
N VAL A 516 10.53 -22.14 -29.89
CA VAL A 516 9.98 -21.40 -28.74
C VAL A 516 10.86 -20.20 -28.37
N LEU A 517 12.15 -20.23 -28.71
CA LEU A 517 13.11 -19.14 -28.45
C LEU A 517 12.84 -17.86 -29.26
N GLU A 518 12.01 -17.94 -30.31
CA GLU A 518 11.61 -16.79 -31.14
C GLU A 518 10.37 -16.08 -30.57
N ILE A 519 9.69 -16.69 -29.59
CA ILE A 519 8.54 -16.10 -28.91
C ILE A 519 9.07 -15.11 -27.87
N PRO A 520 8.56 -13.86 -27.81
CA PRO A 520 8.98 -12.88 -26.80
C PRO A 520 8.93 -13.45 -25.38
N TYR A 521 10.02 -13.28 -24.63
CA TYR A 521 10.21 -13.83 -23.29
C TYR A 521 10.13 -12.69 -22.26
N LEU A 522 8.91 -12.27 -21.92
CA LEU A 522 8.66 -11.08 -21.10
C LEU A 522 8.52 -11.44 -19.62
N ASP A 523 9.08 -10.63 -18.73
CA ASP A 523 9.10 -10.92 -17.30
C ASP A 523 7.69 -10.92 -16.69
N ASN A 524 7.43 -11.89 -15.80
CA ASN A 524 6.14 -12.13 -15.15
C ASN A 524 4.93 -12.25 -16.11
N GLU A 525 5.17 -12.66 -17.37
CA GLU A 525 4.11 -12.97 -18.34
C GLU A 525 3.69 -14.45 -18.28
N PHE A 526 2.56 -14.77 -18.91
CA PHE A 526 1.99 -16.10 -19.04
C PHE A 526 2.87 -17.10 -19.82
N TRP A 527 3.56 -16.66 -20.89
CA TRP A 527 4.27 -17.57 -21.80
C TRP A 527 5.49 -18.24 -21.18
N PRO A 528 6.41 -17.52 -20.49
CA PRO A 528 7.51 -18.17 -19.76
C PRO A 528 7.06 -19.25 -18.78
N ILE A 529 5.97 -19.02 -18.05
CA ILE A 529 5.41 -19.99 -17.09
C ILE A 529 4.87 -21.21 -17.83
N THR A 530 4.11 -20.98 -18.90
CA THR A 530 3.52 -22.06 -19.72
C THR A 530 4.59 -22.92 -20.38
N ILE A 531 5.70 -22.31 -20.81
CA ILE A 531 6.85 -23.02 -21.39
C ILE A 531 7.49 -23.94 -20.35
N GLU A 532 7.78 -23.45 -19.15
CA GLU A 532 8.32 -24.28 -18.06
C GLU A 532 7.40 -25.46 -17.71
N GLU A 533 6.11 -25.19 -17.52
CA GLU A 533 5.13 -26.24 -17.21
C GLU A 533 5.00 -27.27 -18.34
N SER A 534 5.19 -26.86 -19.59
CA SER A 534 5.14 -27.76 -20.75
C SER A 534 6.39 -28.63 -20.83
N ILE A 535 7.57 -28.07 -20.55
CA ILE A 535 8.81 -28.84 -20.44
C ILE A 535 8.71 -29.87 -19.32
N ASP A 536 8.22 -29.47 -18.14
CA ASP A 536 8.04 -30.39 -17.01
C ASP A 536 7.09 -31.55 -17.33
N LYS A 537 6.02 -31.29 -18.09
CA LYS A 537 5.08 -32.33 -18.54
C LYS A 537 5.74 -33.31 -19.51
N LEU A 538 6.54 -32.82 -20.46
CA LEU A 538 7.30 -33.67 -21.39
C LEU A 538 8.32 -34.54 -20.64
N ASP A 539 9.10 -33.93 -19.73
CA ASP A 539 10.07 -34.62 -18.88
C ASP A 539 9.40 -35.73 -18.03
N GLN A 540 8.17 -35.50 -17.54
CA GLN A 540 7.39 -36.50 -16.81
C GLN A 540 6.87 -37.62 -17.71
N GLU A 541 6.41 -37.29 -18.92
CA GLU A 541 5.93 -38.28 -19.90
C GLU A 541 7.07 -39.19 -20.38
N ASP A 542 8.26 -38.64 -20.61
CA ASP A 542 9.42 -39.42 -21.05
C ASP A 542 9.98 -40.32 -19.94
N ARG A 543 9.97 -39.85 -18.67
CA ARG A 543 10.27 -40.73 -17.53
C ARG A 543 9.28 -41.88 -17.41
N ARG A 544 7.97 -41.63 -17.58
CA ARG A 544 6.95 -42.68 -17.57
C ARG A 544 7.12 -43.67 -18.71
N LYS A 545 7.49 -43.22 -19.90
CA LYS A 545 7.80 -44.13 -21.03
C LYS A 545 9.00 -45.00 -20.70
N GLN A 546 10.08 -44.42 -20.18
CA GLN A 546 11.28 -45.16 -19.77
C GLN A 546 10.97 -46.17 -18.64
N GLU A 547 10.13 -45.81 -17.66
CA GLU A 547 9.68 -46.72 -16.59
C GLU A 547 8.84 -47.89 -17.14
N VAL A 548 7.97 -47.63 -18.13
CA VAL A 548 7.18 -48.69 -18.78
C VAL A 548 8.05 -49.57 -19.67
N GLU A 549 8.99 -49.00 -20.42
CA GLU A 549 9.94 -49.73 -21.27
C GLU A 549 10.90 -50.58 -20.43
N THR A 550 11.37 -50.07 -19.30
CA THR A 550 12.21 -50.85 -18.37
C THR A 550 11.42 -51.93 -17.64
N ALA A 551 10.17 -51.68 -17.25
CA ALA A 551 9.29 -52.70 -16.67
C ALA A 551 8.96 -53.82 -17.68
N GLN A 552 8.74 -53.47 -18.96
CA GLN A 552 8.53 -54.45 -20.02
C GLN A 552 9.80 -55.26 -20.33
N ALA A 553 10.97 -54.62 -20.33
CA ALA A 553 12.24 -55.32 -20.52
C ALA A 553 12.56 -56.30 -19.38
N THR A 554 12.15 -56.01 -18.14
CA THR A 554 12.31 -56.93 -17.01
C THR A 554 11.30 -58.09 -17.01
N GLU A 555 10.13 -57.94 -17.64
CA GLU A 555 9.15 -59.03 -17.78
C GLU A 555 9.54 -60.03 -18.88
N ASP A 556 10.33 -59.62 -19.87
CA ASP A 556 10.84 -60.49 -20.95
C ASP A 556 12.10 -61.31 -20.56
N GLU A 557 12.78 -60.97 -19.46
CA GLU A 557 13.99 -61.69 -18.98
C GLU A 557 13.70 -62.78 -17.93
N ASP A 558 12.47 -62.92 -17.43
CA ASP A 558 12.09 -63.84 -16.34
C ASP A 558 11.20 -65.03 -16.80
N PHE A 559 11.28 -65.42 -18.08
CA PHE A 559 10.63 -66.63 -18.61
C PHE A 559 11.61 -67.56 -19.32
N ASP A 560 12.53 -68.17 -18.56
CA ASP A 560 13.24 -69.38 -18.99
C ASP A 560 13.59 -70.27 -17.79
N ASP A 561 12.59 -70.98 -17.27
CA ASP A 561 12.70 -72.36 -16.76
C ASP A 561 11.35 -72.78 -16.19
N PHE A 562 10.58 -73.62 -16.90
CA PHE A 562 9.92 -74.78 -16.29
C PHE A 562 9.36 -75.72 -17.38
N ILE A 563 9.93 -76.92 -17.35
CA ILE A 563 9.66 -78.15 -18.09
C ILE A 563 8.16 -78.50 -18.16
N GLU A 564 7.63 -78.71 -19.37
CA GLU A 564 6.39 -79.48 -19.61
C GLU A 564 6.68 -80.98 -19.70
N PRO A 565 5.78 -81.84 -19.21
CA PRO A 565 5.53 -83.14 -19.82
C PRO A 565 4.17 -83.17 -20.54
N GLU A 566 4.21 -83.79 -21.72
CA GLU A 566 3.11 -84.08 -22.66
C GLU A 566 1.96 -84.90 -22.02
N ASP A 567 0.69 -84.56 -22.32
CA ASP A 567 -0.19 -85.36 -23.19
C ASP A 567 -1.57 -84.69 -23.42
N PRO A 568 -2.27 -84.98 -24.53
CA PRO A 568 -3.40 -84.23 -25.06
C PRO A 568 -4.75 -84.85 -24.68
N THR A 569 -5.80 -84.05 -24.60
CA THR A 569 -7.15 -84.50 -24.98
C THR A 569 -8.14 -83.33 -25.07
N GLU A 570 -8.91 -83.35 -26.16
CA GLU A 570 -10.08 -82.51 -26.42
C GLU A 570 -11.16 -82.69 -25.35
N ILE A 571 -12.00 -81.66 -25.12
CA ILE A 571 -13.48 -81.75 -25.09
C ILE A 571 -14.11 -80.38 -24.81
N SER A 572 -15.14 -80.07 -25.60
CA SER A 572 -16.05 -78.95 -25.50
C SER A 572 -16.93 -78.92 -24.23
N GLY A 573 -17.27 -77.72 -23.72
CA GLY A 573 -18.29 -77.56 -22.66
C GLY A 573 -18.64 -76.11 -22.30
N LYS A 574 -19.89 -75.71 -22.54
CA LYS A 574 -20.49 -74.38 -22.22
C LYS A 574 -20.89 -74.23 -20.73
N ARG A 575 -20.81 -72.98 -20.21
CA ARG A 575 -21.82 -72.20 -19.39
C ARG A 575 -21.13 -71.41 -18.25
N LYS A 576 -21.10 -70.06 -18.32
CA LYS A 576 -22.04 -69.02 -17.79
C LYS A 576 -21.86 -68.66 -16.30
N SER A 577 -21.47 -67.39 -16.04
CA SER A 577 -22.02 -66.40 -15.07
C SER A 577 -20.91 -65.49 -14.52
N ALA A 578 -20.75 -64.25 -15.03
CA ALA A 578 -21.22 -62.95 -14.45
C ALA A 578 -20.43 -62.54 -13.19
N ASN A 579 -19.89 -61.33 -12.95
CA ASN A 579 -19.91 -59.95 -13.48
C ASN A 579 -18.48 -59.38 -13.21
N THR A 580 -17.93 -58.27 -13.75
CA THR A 580 -18.40 -56.88 -13.60
C THR A 580 -17.38 -55.94 -14.30
N TYR A 581 -17.89 -54.84 -14.89
CA TYR A 581 -17.19 -53.63 -15.39
C TYR A 581 -16.21 -53.74 -16.56
N GLY A 582 -16.78 -53.74 -17.77
CA GLY A 582 -16.09 -53.48 -19.02
C GLY A 582 -15.70 -52.00 -19.20
N LYS A 583 -14.41 -51.80 -19.50
CA LYS A 583 -13.83 -50.61 -20.12
C LYS A 583 -14.61 -50.22 -21.39
N LYS A 584 -15.16 -49.00 -21.43
CA LYS A 584 -15.55 -48.34 -22.68
C LYS A 584 -14.97 -46.92 -22.73
N ASN A 585 -14.25 -46.69 -23.83
CA ASN A 585 -14.07 -45.42 -24.56
C ASN A 585 -13.00 -44.41 -24.08
N PHE A 586 -11.75 -44.66 -24.48
CA PHE A 586 -10.79 -43.61 -24.88
C PHE A 586 -10.34 -43.83 -26.34
N LYS A 587 -11.27 -43.70 -27.28
CA LYS A 587 -10.99 -43.61 -28.73
C LYS A 587 -11.85 -42.49 -29.33
N LYS A 588 -11.66 -41.24 -28.87
CA LYS A 588 -12.27 -40.04 -29.50
C LYS A 588 -11.36 -38.79 -29.42
N THR A 589 -10.04 -38.96 -29.48
CA THR A 589 -9.08 -37.84 -29.55
C THR A 589 -7.96 -38.03 -30.58
N ALA A 590 -7.99 -39.13 -31.36
CA ALA A 590 -7.02 -39.36 -32.44
C ALA A 590 -7.33 -38.50 -33.69
N ASN A 591 -8.61 -38.36 -34.08
CA ASN A 591 -8.96 -37.70 -35.34
C ASN A 591 -8.86 -36.16 -35.30
N GLN A 592 -8.76 -35.53 -34.13
CA GLN A 592 -8.44 -34.09 -34.04
C GLN A 592 -6.93 -33.82 -34.07
N ARG A 593 -6.09 -34.82 -33.75
CA ARG A 593 -4.63 -34.73 -33.86
C ARG A 593 -4.14 -34.93 -35.31
N GLU A 594 -4.89 -35.64 -36.15
CA GLU A 594 -4.52 -35.84 -37.56
C GLU A 594 -4.73 -34.61 -38.45
N LEU A 595 -5.71 -33.75 -38.15
CA LEU A 595 -5.95 -32.53 -38.93
C LEU A 595 -4.91 -31.42 -38.65
N ALA A 596 -4.23 -31.47 -37.49
CA ALA A 596 -3.14 -30.54 -37.17
C ALA A 596 -1.76 -31.00 -37.68
N LYS A 597 -1.59 -32.31 -37.96
CA LYS A 597 -0.32 -32.87 -38.47
C LYS A 597 -0.07 -32.61 -39.96
N ASN A 598 -1.12 -32.32 -40.74
CA ASN A 598 -0.99 -32.14 -42.18
C ASN A 598 -0.57 -30.72 -42.63
N GLN A 599 -0.24 -29.81 -41.71
CA GLN A 599 0.25 -28.46 -42.05
C GLN A 599 1.65 -28.10 -41.51
N MET A 600 2.27 -28.91 -40.66
CA MET A 600 3.59 -28.59 -40.07
C MET A 600 4.44 -29.85 -39.91
N SER A 601 5.35 -30.08 -40.84
CA SER A 601 6.21 -31.28 -40.89
C SER A 601 7.57 -31.12 -40.18
N ASN A 602 7.87 -29.97 -39.55
CA ASN A 602 9.20 -29.67 -38.97
C ASN A 602 9.16 -29.05 -37.55
N CYS A 603 8.09 -29.26 -36.77
CA CYS A 603 7.91 -28.58 -35.47
C CYS A 603 8.31 -29.49 -34.30
N THR A 604 9.03 -28.96 -33.29
CA THR A 604 9.35 -29.70 -32.06
C THR A 604 8.09 -30.01 -31.24
N ASP A 605 8.09 -31.11 -30.47
CA ASP A 605 6.94 -31.49 -29.64
C ASP A 605 6.55 -30.37 -28.67
N LEU A 606 7.53 -29.67 -28.08
CA LEU A 606 7.32 -28.52 -27.21
C LEU A 606 6.57 -27.38 -27.94
N LEU A 607 7.03 -26.99 -29.13
CA LEU A 607 6.41 -25.91 -29.89
C LEU A 607 4.97 -26.29 -30.29
N SER A 608 4.68 -27.56 -30.59
CA SER A 608 3.33 -28.03 -30.86
C SER A 608 2.37 -27.85 -29.66
N ILE A 609 2.85 -28.11 -28.44
CA ILE A 609 2.09 -27.91 -27.19
C ILE A 609 1.83 -26.42 -26.97
N ILE A 610 2.83 -25.58 -27.21
CA ILE A 610 2.72 -24.13 -27.09
C ILE A 610 1.73 -23.56 -28.10
N PHE A 611 1.80 -23.93 -29.38
CA PHE A 611 0.82 -23.50 -30.39
C PHE A 611 -0.60 -23.99 -30.08
N SER A 612 -0.76 -25.19 -29.53
CA SER A 612 -2.07 -25.67 -29.06
C SER A 612 -2.62 -24.80 -27.93
N THR A 613 -1.75 -24.39 -27.00
CA THR A 613 -2.11 -23.48 -25.91
C THR A 613 -2.41 -22.06 -26.41
N MET A 614 -1.64 -21.55 -27.36
CA MET A 614 -1.91 -20.28 -28.07
C MET A 614 -3.28 -20.31 -28.73
N ALA A 615 -3.63 -21.36 -29.46
CA ALA A 615 -4.93 -21.47 -30.10
C ALA A 615 -6.11 -21.33 -29.12
N LYS A 616 -5.94 -21.80 -27.88
CA LYS A 616 -6.94 -21.71 -26.82
C LYS A 616 -7.07 -20.32 -26.21
N TYR A 617 -5.96 -19.58 -26.05
CA TYR A 617 -5.93 -18.31 -25.31
C TYR A 617 -5.62 -17.08 -26.16
N LYS A 618 -5.47 -17.22 -27.49
CA LYS A 618 -5.03 -16.16 -28.41
C LYS A 618 -5.75 -14.83 -28.27
N GLU A 619 -7.06 -14.82 -28.03
CA GLU A 619 -7.85 -13.58 -27.92
C GLU A 619 -7.46 -12.70 -26.71
N ALA A 620 -6.68 -13.23 -25.76
CA ALA A 620 -6.20 -12.51 -24.59
C ALA A 620 -4.83 -11.85 -24.79
N PHE A 621 -4.10 -12.16 -25.87
CA PHE A 621 -2.72 -11.68 -26.08
C PHE A 621 -2.66 -10.84 -27.35
N PHE A 622 -2.38 -9.55 -27.20
CA PHE A 622 -2.29 -8.60 -28.30
C PHE A 622 -0.82 -8.31 -28.60
N VAL A 623 -0.42 -8.54 -29.86
CA VAL A 623 0.85 -8.09 -30.42
C VAL A 623 0.54 -6.88 -31.30
N ILE A 624 1.06 -5.72 -30.92
CA ILE A 624 0.73 -4.42 -31.50
C ILE A 624 1.95 -3.92 -32.25
N ARG A 625 1.77 -3.55 -33.52
CA ARG A 625 2.87 -3.08 -34.37
C ARG A 625 2.85 -1.55 -34.47
N LEU A 626 3.95 -0.93 -34.07
CA LEU A 626 4.12 0.53 -34.04
C LEU A 626 4.85 1.05 -35.28
N HIS A 627 5.79 0.26 -35.81
CA HIS A 627 6.59 0.58 -37.00
C HIS A 627 6.51 -0.51 -38.07
N ASN A 628 6.70 -0.11 -39.32
CA ASN A 628 6.92 -1.05 -40.42
C ASN A 628 8.34 -1.61 -40.35
N GLN A 629 8.58 -2.76 -41.00
CA GLN A 629 9.93 -3.25 -41.23
C GLN A 629 10.67 -2.28 -42.18
N ILE A 630 11.67 -1.55 -41.69
CA ILE A 630 12.46 -0.56 -42.43
C ILE A 630 13.95 -0.86 -42.16
N THR A 631 14.81 -0.57 -43.13
CA THR A 631 16.24 -0.88 -43.13
C THR A 631 17.08 -0.13 -42.07
N SER A 632 16.60 0.99 -41.51
CA SER A 632 17.28 1.69 -40.41
C SER A 632 16.28 2.31 -39.45
N TYR A 633 16.43 2.03 -38.15
CA TYR A 633 15.60 2.59 -37.09
C TYR A 633 16.36 3.66 -36.32
N PRO A 634 15.68 4.71 -35.81
CA PRO A 634 16.30 5.60 -34.84
C PRO A 634 16.73 4.80 -33.60
N THR A 635 17.90 5.14 -33.04
CA THR A 635 18.41 4.58 -31.79
C THR A 635 17.40 4.85 -30.68
N VAL A 636 17.18 3.86 -29.81
CA VAL A 636 16.26 4.04 -28.68
C VAL A 636 16.94 4.96 -27.69
N ASN A 637 16.46 6.20 -27.59
CA ASN A 637 17.03 7.21 -26.70
C ASN A 637 15.98 7.63 -25.67
N ASP A 638 15.94 6.91 -24.55
CA ASP A 638 15.13 7.30 -23.40
C ASP A 638 15.70 8.58 -22.78
N THR A 639 14.98 9.68 -22.95
CA THR A 639 15.36 11.01 -22.44
C THR A 639 15.16 11.14 -20.93
N ASP A 640 14.37 10.24 -20.34
CA ASP A 640 14.01 10.31 -18.93
C ASP A 640 15.08 9.68 -18.03
N PRO A 641 15.41 10.33 -16.91
CA PRO A 641 16.37 9.79 -15.95
C PRO A 641 15.80 8.53 -15.26
N LEU A 642 16.70 7.74 -14.68
CA LEU A 642 16.31 6.71 -13.73
C LEU A 642 15.71 7.36 -12.48
N ILE A 643 14.60 6.82 -12.00
CA ILE A 643 13.88 7.27 -10.82
C ILE A 643 13.86 6.10 -9.84
N GLN A 644 14.75 6.14 -8.84
CA GLN A 644 14.84 5.09 -7.84
C GLN A 644 13.84 5.32 -6.70
N CYS A 645 12.63 4.77 -6.84
CA CYS A 645 11.61 4.75 -5.81
C CYS A 645 11.30 3.31 -5.40
N GLU A 646 11.74 2.87 -4.21
CA GLU A 646 11.52 1.49 -3.74
C GLU A 646 10.03 1.18 -3.55
N LEU A 647 9.26 2.17 -3.10
CA LEU A 647 7.81 2.07 -2.95
C LEU A 647 7.11 1.74 -4.26
N MET A 648 7.61 2.26 -5.38
CA MET A 648 7.02 2.15 -6.71
C MET A 648 7.83 1.27 -7.67
N ASP A 649 8.86 0.57 -7.17
CA ASP A 649 9.72 -0.28 -8.01
C ASP A 649 9.01 -1.56 -8.46
N THR A 650 8.07 -2.05 -7.65
CA THR A 650 7.20 -3.16 -8.00
C THR A 650 5.79 -2.90 -7.50
N GLN A 651 4.81 -3.43 -8.22
CA GLN A 651 3.41 -3.46 -7.79
C GLN A 651 3.24 -4.07 -6.38
N ALA A 652 3.99 -5.14 -6.07
CA ALA A 652 3.94 -5.81 -4.78
C ALA A 652 4.42 -4.91 -3.63
N ALA A 653 5.46 -4.10 -3.84
CA ALA A 653 5.95 -3.14 -2.85
C ALA A 653 4.87 -2.11 -2.48
N PHE A 654 4.20 -1.54 -3.49
CA PHE A 654 3.11 -0.59 -3.26
C PHE A 654 1.91 -1.24 -2.55
N LEU A 655 1.50 -2.44 -2.96
CA LEU A 655 0.42 -3.18 -2.30
C LEU A 655 0.74 -3.47 -0.83
N ASN A 656 1.97 -3.90 -0.53
CA ASN A 656 2.40 -4.20 0.83
C ASN A 656 2.42 -2.94 1.70
N PHE A 657 2.93 -1.84 1.18
CA PHE A 657 2.86 -0.54 1.85
C PHE A 657 1.41 -0.14 2.17
N ALA A 658 0.50 -0.23 1.20
CA ALA A 658 -0.92 0.05 1.42
C ALA A 658 -1.58 -0.93 2.40
N ARG A 659 -1.09 -2.19 2.44
CA ARG A 659 -1.51 -3.22 3.40
C ARG A 659 -1.16 -2.85 4.84
N GLU A 660 0.10 -2.52 5.07
CA GLU A 660 0.62 -2.20 6.40
C GLU A 660 0.00 -0.94 6.99
N LYS A 661 -0.27 0.07 6.15
CA LYS A 661 -0.79 1.38 6.59
C LYS A 661 -2.32 1.51 6.58
N ASN A 662 -3.04 0.44 6.21
CA ASN A 662 -4.50 0.49 6.02
C ASN A 662 -4.96 1.57 5.01
N TYR A 663 -4.18 1.78 3.94
CA TYR A 663 -4.56 2.65 2.85
C TYR A 663 -5.42 1.89 1.85
N GLU A 664 -6.70 2.25 1.82
CA GLU A 664 -7.71 1.65 0.94
C GLU A 664 -8.16 2.65 -0.12
N PHE A 665 -8.60 2.11 -1.27
CA PHE A 665 -9.22 2.87 -2.34
C PHE A 665 -10.70 2.51 -2.52
N SER A 666 -11.35 2.08 -1.43
CA SER A 666 -12.69 1.49 -1.39
C SER A 666 -13.82 2.52 -1.51
N SER A 667 -13.53 3.78 -1.22
CA SER A 667 -14.49 4.89 -1.30
C SER A 667 -13.75 6.18 -1.67
N LEU A 668 -14.47 7.21 -2.12
CA LEU A 668 -13.83 8.46 -2.53
C LEU A 668 -13.04 9.11 -1.37
N ARG A 669 -13.57 9.04 -0.14
CA ARG A 669 -12.88 9.55 1.06
C ARG A 669 -11.58 8.79 1.32
N SER A 670 -11.62 7.45 1.21
CA SER A 670 -10.45 6.60 1.43
C SER A 670 -9.42 6.83 0.33
N ALA A 671 -9.86 6.91 -0.94
CA ALA A 671 -8.98 7.20 -2.06
C ALA A 671 -8.30 8.57 -1.95
N LYS A 672 -9.02 9.62 -1.52
CA LYS A 672 -8.44 10.94 -1.22
C LYS A 672 -7.36 10.85 -0.15
N PHE A 673 -7.67 10.22 0.98
CA PHE A 673 -6.74 10.08 2.09
C PHE A 673 -5.50 9.25 1.73
N SER A 674 -5.72 8.09 1.10
CA SER A 674 -4.65 7.20 0.62
C SER A 674 -3.78 7.87 -0.45
N THR A 675 -4.37 8.68 -1.34
CA THR A 675 -3.60 9.48 -2.32
C THR A 675 -2.76 10.54 -1.63
N MET A 676 -3.33 11.29 -0.69
CA MET A 676 -2.61 12.31 0.08
C MET A 676 -1.43 11.70 0.87
N ALA A 677 -1.66 10.55 1.52
CA ALA A 677 -0.62 9.82 2.23
C ALA A 677 0.46 9.30 1.27
N LEU A 678 0.07 8.76 0.13
CA LEU A 678 0.99 8.31 -0.91
C LEU A 678 1.88 9.45 -1.42
N LEU A 679 1.28 10.59 -1.76
CA LEU A 679 2.02 11.75 -2.26
C LEU A 679 3.05 12.24 -1.23
N TYR A 680 2.69 12.27 0.05
CA TYR A 680 3.64 12.60 1.13
C TYR A 680 4.87 11.67 1.13
N GLU A 681 4.67 10.35 1.09
CA GLU A 681 5.77 9.38 1.09
C GLU A 681 6.63 9.48 -0.18
N LEU A 682 6.01 9.70 -1.35
CA LEU A 682 6.73 9.90 -2.61
C LEU A 682 7.63 11.14 -2.53
N HIS A 683 7.08 12.25 -2.05
CA HIS A 683 7.86 13.49 -1.91
C HIS A 683 9.04 13.30 -0.98
N ILE A 684 8.88 12.66 0.18
CA ILE A 684 9.97 12.44 1.13
C ILE A 684 11.04 11.50 0.60
N THR A 685 10.63 10.36 0.03
CA THR A 685 11.57 9.40 -0.54
C THR A 685 12.38 10.00 -1.70
N THR A 686 11.81 10.97 -2.42
CA THR A 686 12.55 11.74 -3.43
C THR A 686 13.44 12.86 -2.84
N THR A 687 13.00 13.55 -1.78
CA THR A 687 13.78 14.66 -1.18
C THR A 687 14.97 14.18 -0.37
N GLU A 688 14.92 12.99 0.25
CA GLU A 688 16.10 12.40 0.91
C GLU A 688 17.24 12.06 -0.08
N LYS A 689 16.95 11.99 -1.39
CA LYS A 689 17.95 11.75 -2.45
C LYS A 689 18.34 13.00 -3.26
N PHE A 690 17.52 14.05 -3.26
CA PHE A 690 17.90 15.36 -3.79
C PHE A 690 18.47 16.22 -2.67
N THR A 691 19.79 16.17 -2.50
CA THR A 691 20.54 17.22 -1.81
C THR A 691 20.16 18.56 -2.45
N TYR A 692 19.54 19.45 -1.67
CA TYR A 692 19.02 20.75 -2.09
C TYR A 692 19.98 21.45 -3.07
N ASN A 693 19.53 21.69 -4.30
CA ASN A 693 20.26 22.54 -5.25
C ASN A 693 20.18 23.98 -4.75
N TYR A 694 21.31 24.49 -4.25
CA TYR A 694 21.44 25.83 -3.68
C TYR A 694 21.10 26.93 -4.69
N ASN A 695 20.32 27.93 -4.25
CA ASN A 695 19.83 29.07 -5.07
C ASN A 695 20.91 30.03 -5.61
N ARG A 696 22.22 29.72 -5.53
CA ARG A 696 23.27 30.56 -6.14
C ARG A 696 24.64 29.90 -6.34
N CYS A 697 24.82 28.62 -6.03
CA CYS A 697 26.11 27.94 -6.16
C CYS A 697 25.91 26.56 -6.82
N GLN A 698 26.44 26.39 -8.04
CA GLN A 698 26.37 25.13 -8.79
C GLN A 698 27.36 24.06 -8.27
N GLN A 699 27.72 24.07 -6.99
CA GLN A 699 28.63 23.09 -6.39
C GLN A 699 28.11 22.58 -5.05
N GLN A 700 28.33 21.28 -4.82
CA GLN A 700 28.02 20.56 -3.60
C GLN A 700 28.72 21.21 -2.39
N CYS A 701 27.96 21.55 -1.35
CA CYS A 701 28.48 22.20 -0.15
C CYS A 701 27.96 21.51 1.11
N ASP A 702 28.88 21.15 2.01
CA ASP A 702 28.61 20.41 3.26
C ASP A 702 28.11 21.31 4.39
N ILE A 703 28.35 22.63 4.31
CA ILE A 703 28.01 23.63 5.34
C ILE A 703 27.22 24.76 4.70
N TYR A 704 25.99 24.95 5.18
CA TYR A 704 25.09 26.00 4.71
C TYR A 704 24.32 26.64 5.86
N TYR A 705 23.87 27.85 5.61
CA TYR A 705 23.09 28.71 6.49
C TYR A 705 21.69 28.86 5.90
N TYR A 706 20.64 28.59 6.68
CA TYR A 706 19.25 28.72 6.24
C TYR A 706 18.51 29.76 7.07
N CYS A 707 17.56 30.46 6.45
CA CYS A 707 16.69 31.40 7.14
C CYS A 707 15.49 30.67 7.74
N THR A 708 15.21 30.82 9.03
CA THR A 708 14.02 30.24 9.66
C THR A 708 12.73 31.01 9.34
N VAL A 709 12.83 32.15 8.63
CA VAL A 709 11.73 33.08 8.37
C VAL A 709 11.40 33.19 6.88
N CYS A 710 12.39 33.07 5.99
CA CYS A 710 12.21 33.12 4.54
C CYS A 710 12.38 31.73 3.92
N GLU A 711 11.35 31.23 3.23
CA GLU A 711 11.29 29.83 2.77
C GLU A 711 12.24 29.46 1.62
N ASP A 712 12.91 30.43 0.99
CA ASP A 712 13.75 30.21 -0.21
C ASP A 712 15.15 30.83 -0.12
N PHE A 713 15.63 31.13 1.09
CA PHE A 713 16.92 31.83 1.27
C PHE A 713 17.92 31.01 2.10
N ASP A 714 18.78 30.27 1.39
CA ASP A 714 19.89 29.51 1.94
C ASP A 714 21.22 29.98 1.33
N LEU A 715 22.24 30.16 2.17
CA LEU A 715 23.59 30.58 1.78
C LEU A 715 24.58 29.45 2.07
N CYS A 716 25.44 29.12 1.12
CA CYS A 716 26.56 28.22 1.41
C CYS A 716 27.68 29.00 2.11
N GLU A 717 28.48 28.33 2.96
CA GLU A 717 29.56 28.99 3.72
C GLU A 717 30.50 29.82 2.82
N LYS A 718 30.74 29.34 1.60
CA LYS A 718 31.62 30.00 0.62
C LYS A 718 31.03 31.27 -0.01
N SER A 719 29.71 31.48 0.04
CA SER A 719 29.02 32.66 -0.52
C SER A 719 28.57 33.68 0.53
N CYS A 720 28.84 33.46 1.83
CA CYS A 720 28.58 34.41 2.92
C CYS A 720 29.36 35.73 2.85
N ASN A 721 30.34 35.87 1.96
CA ASN A 721 31.18 37.07 1.81
C ASN A 721 30.79 37.98 0.63
N ILE A 722 29.64 37.75 -0.02
CA ILE A 722 29.19 38.56 -1.16
C ILE A 722 28.00 39.43 -0.71
N GLU A 723 28.11 40.74 -0.89
CA GLU A 723 27.03 41.69 -0.60
C GLU A 723 25.94 41.70 -1.69
N PRO A 724 24.66 41.96 -1.34
CA PRO A 724 24.15 42.36 -0.02
C PRO A 724 23.76 41.18 0.90
N LYS A 725 23.89 41.36 2.21
CA LYS A 725 23.52 40.38 3.26
C LYS A 725 22.01 40.36 3.50
N HIS A 726 21.46 39.18 3.81
CA HIS A 726 20.04 38.96 4.14
C HIS A 726 19.66 39.59 5.49
N GLU A 727 18.47 40.17 5.59
CA GLU A 727 18.03 40.95 6.77
C GLU A 727 17.68 40.08 8.00
N HIS A 728 17.41 38.78 7.82
CA HIS A 728 17.05 37.85 8.90
C HIS A 728 18.24 37.02 9.39
N ASN A 729 18.18 36.62 10.67
CA ASN A 729 19.20 35.79 11.31
C ASN A 729 19.18 34.37 10.71
N MET A 730 20.36 33.85 10.36
CA MET A 730 20.51 32.58 9.65
C MET A 730 21.07 31.50 10.59
N GLU A 731 20.55 30.28 10.53
CA GLU A 731 21.02 29.13 11.32
C GLU A 731 21.95 28.24 10.49
N CYS A 732 23.04 27.74 11.08
CA CYS A 732 24.00 26.86 10.41
C CYS A 732 23.60 25.38 10.53
N SER A 733 23.68 24.61 9.45
CA SER A 733 23.31 23.18 9.47
C SER A 733 24.26 22.30 10.31
N VAL A 734 25.44 22.80 10.70
CA VAL A 734 26.40 22.08 11.52
C VAL A 734 26.27 22.51 12.98
N SER A 735 25.59 21.69 13.77
CA SER A 735 25.63 21.85 15.23
C SER A 735 26.93 21.27 15.80
N SER A 736 27.68 22.14 16.48
CA SER A 736 28.75 21.90 17.46
C SER A 736 30.15 21.48 16.97
N THR A 737 31.01 22.47 16.74
CA THR A 737 32.43 22.40 17.16
C THR A 737 32.56 22.77 18.65
N PRO A 738 33.63 22.33 19.35
CA PRO A 738 33.70 22.30 20.81
C PRO A 738 34.22 23.59 21.48
N ASP A 739 34.26 24.73 20.79
CA ASP A 739 34.80 25.97 21.37
C ASP A 739 33.82 27.12 21.19
N MET A 740 33.20 27.51 22.31
CA MET A 740 32.52 28.76 22.66
C MET A 740 31.35 28.46 23.60
N LYS A 741 31.69 28.05 24.84
CA LYS A 741 30.75 28.08 25.97
C LYS A 741 31.06 29.30 26.82
N GLN A 742 30.19 30.29 26.77
CA GLN A 742 29.87 31.23 27.86
C GLN A 742 28.83 32.22 27.32
N ASN A 743 27.53 31.91 27.45
CA ASN A 743 26.49 32.90 27.76
C ASN A 743 25.04 32.38 27.87
N ASP A 744 24.74 31.10 27.63
CA ASP A 744 23.33 30.63 27.67
C ASP A 744 22.86 30.00 29.00
N GLU A 745 23.38 30.45 30.15
CA GLU A 745 22.90 29.97 31.46
C GLU A 745 21.79 30.84 32.09
N GLN A 746 21.36 31.93 31.46
CA GLN A 746 20.34 32.82 32.04
C GLN A 746 18.91 32.74 31.45
N ASN A 747 18.63 31.89 30.45
CA ASN A 747 17.29 31.83 29.84
C ASN A 747 16.52 30.50 30.03
N LEU A 748 16.93 29.65 30.98
CA LEU A 748 16.32 28.33 31.23
C LEU A 748 15.22 28.30 32.31
N LEU A 749 14.48 29.39 32.52
CA LEU A 749 13.37 29.41 33.49
C LEU A 749 11.98 29.68 32.91
N ASN A 750 11.78 29.68 31.58
CA ASN A 750 10.42 29.76 31.02
C ASN A 750 10.29 29.11 29.63
N ARG A 751 9.98 27.80 29.56
CA ARG A 751 9.32 27.16 28.40
C ARG A 751 8.81 25.76 28.77
N ASN A 752 7.54 25.49 28.41
CA ASN A 752 6.80 24.26 28.75
C ASN A 752 7.34 22.98 28.06
N ASP A 753 7.40 21.90 28.85
CA ASP A 753 8.17 20.66 28.67
C ASP A 753 7.65 19.57 27.70
N LYS A 754 6.61 19.80 26.89
CA LYS A 754 5.99 18.67 26.15
C LYS A 754 6.53 18.38 24.74
N SER A 755 7.21 19.32 24.08
CA SER A 755 7.66 19.13 22.68
C SER A 755 9.12 18.65 22.52
N LEU A 756 9.95 18.76 23.57
CA LEU A 756 11.35 18.29 23.55
C LEU A 756 11.47 16.78 23.78
N VAL A 757 10.53 16.20 24.53
CA VAL A 757 10.53 14.78 24.88
C VAL A 757 10.28 13.89 23.65
N SER A 758 9.45 14.32 22.69
CA SER A 758 9.16 13.53 21.48
C SER A 758 10.35 13.45 20.53
N THR A 759 11.04 14.57 20.28
CA THR A 759 12.20 14.62 19.38
C THR A 759 13.42 13.89 19.96
N GLN A 760 13.63 13.96 21.29
CA GLN A 760 14.66 13.16 21.95
C GLN A 760 14.32 11.66 21.96
N LEU A 761 13.05 11.29 22.14
CA LEU A 761 12.61 9.90 22.10
C LEU A 761 12.77 9.30 20.68
N GLN A 762 12.44 10.07 19.64
CA GLN A 762 12.55 9.63 18.25
C GLN A 762 14.01 9.48 17.81
N ARG A 763 14.90 10.39 18.25
CA ARG A 763 16.36 10.24 18.09
C ARG A 763 16.89 9.01 18.83
N LYS A 764 16.43 8.76 20.06
CA LYS A 764 16.79 7.58 20.86
C LYS A 764 16.36 6.27 20.17
N GLN A 765 15.14 6.20 19.63
CA GLN A 765 14.64 5.05 18.89
C GLN A 765 15.38 4.81 17.57
N SER A 766 15.72 5.87 16.84
CA SER A 766 16.51 5.76 15.61
C SER A 766 17.92 5.24 15.88
N MET A 767 18.59 5.75 16.91
CA MET A 767 19.92 5.27 17.31
C MET A 767 19.89 3.81 17.78
N GLN A 768 18.82 3.39 18.47
CA GLN A 768 18.64 2.01 18.90
C GLN A 768 18.55 1.05 17.69
N ARG A 769 17.78 1.41 16.65
CA ARG A 769 17.69 0.61 15.40
C ARG A 769 19.03 0.50 14.68
N CYS A 770 19.83 1.57 14.66
CA CYS A 770 21.18 1.53 14.07
C CYS A 770 22.13 0.59 14.84
N ILE A 771 22.00 0.51 16.17
CA ILE A 771 22.80 -0.40 17.01
C ILE A 771 22.37 -1.85 16.78
N GLU A 772 21.08 -2.12 16.67
CA GLU A 772 20.56 -3.46 16.35
C GLU A 772 21.06 -3.94 14.98
N ALA A 773 21.07 -3.06 13.98
CA ALA A 773 21.65 -3.35 12.67
C ALA A 773 23.17 -3.62 12.72
N LEU A 774 23.90 -2.87 13.54
CA LEU A 774 25.34 -3.07 13.78
C LEU A 774 25.60 -4.44 14.44
N LEU A 775 24.84 -4.79 15.48
CA LEU A 775 24.94 -6.06 16.20
C LEU A 775 24.58 -7.25 15.30
N HIS A 776 23.55 -7.09 14.48
CA HIS A 776 23.19 -8.08 13.47
C HIS A 776 24.33 -8.28 12.46
N ALA A 777 24.93 -7.20 11.95
CA ALA A 777 26.05 -7.30 11.02
C ALA A 777 27.30 -7.98 11.61
N LEU A 778 27.52 -7.84 12.93
CA LEU A 778 28.61 -8.51 13.66
C LEU A 778 28.40 -10.01 13.83
N ASN A 779 27.15 -10.45 14.03
CA ASN A 779 26.81 -11.84 14.33
C ASN A 779 26.37 -12.63 13.08
N CYS A 780 26.18 -11.96 11.94
CA CYS A 780 25.66 -12.56 10.73
C CYS A 780 26.75 -13.27 9.90
N CYS A 781 26.71 -14.60 9.85
CA CYS A 781 27.66 -15.42 9.06
C CYS A 781 27.25 -15.62 7.58
N THR A 782 26.09 -15.13 7.14
CA THR A 782 25.61 -15.34 5.76
C THR A 782 26.25 -14.33 4.80
N ILE A 783 26.83 -14.82 3.70
CA ILE A 783 27.50 -13.98 2.69
C ILE A 783 26.48 -13.07 1.98
N ASN A 784 25.27 -13.59 1.72
CA ASN A 784 24.15 -12.87 1.09
C ASN A 784 23.01 -12.64 2.09
N CYS A 785 23.23 -11.82 3.11
CA CYS A 785 22.19 -11.48 4.07
C CYS A 785 21.09 -10.61 3.43
N VAL A 786 19.82 -10.98 3.61
CA VAL A 786 18.65 -10.24 3.09
C VAL A 786 18.49 -8.86 3.74
N ASN A 787 19.07 -8.66 4.93
CA ASN A 787 19.07 -7.37 5.61
C ASN A 787 20.07 -6.41 4.94
N ARG A 788 19.56 -5.37 4.26
CA ARG A 788 20.38 -4.38 3.55
C ARG A 788 21.35 -3.62 4.46
N SER A 789 20.97 -3.37 5.71
CA SER A 789 21.87 -2.75 6.69
C SER A 789 23.03 -3.68 7.07
N CYS A 790 22.83 -5.00 7.02
CA CYS A 790 23.90 -5.99 7.21
C CYS A 790 24.97 -5.87 6.12
N LEU A 791 24.55 -5.79 4.86
CA LEU A 791 25.44 -5.62 3.70
C LEU A 791 26.22 -4.31 3.76
N HIS A 792 25.59 -3.24 4.26
CA HIS A 792 26.25 -1.94 4.45
C HIS A 792 27.25 -1.94 5.61
N TYR A 793 26.88 -2.47 6.79
CA TYR A 793 27.73 -2.41 7.98
C TYR A 793 28.86 -3.44 7.98
N LYS A 794 28.73 -4.60 7.32
CA LYS A 794 29.77 -5.65 7.30
C LYS A 794 31.14 -5.16 6.80
N PRO A 795 31.26 -4.51 5.62
CA PRO A 795 32.53 -3.96 5.15
C PRO A 795 33.10 -2.89 6.09
N ILE A 796 32.21 -2.06 6.67
CA ILE A 796 32.61 -0.97 7.56
C ILE A 796 33.14 -1.52 8.90
N ILE A 797 32.51 -2.57 9.43
CA ILE A 797 32.96 -3.28 10.63
C ILE A 797 34.32 -3.93 10.39
N GLN A 798 34.49 -4.61 9.25
CA GLN A 798 35.77 -5.23 8.88
C GLN A 798 36.88 -4.17 8.76
N HIS A 799 36.59 -3.07 8.06
CA HIS A 799 37.50 -1.91 8.00
C HIS A 799 37.82 -1.37 9.39
N THR A 800 36.84 -1.24 10.28
CA THR A 800 37.04 -0.74 11.64
C THR A 800 37.88 -1.70 12.49
N LYS A 801 37.85 -3.01 12.23
CA LYS A 801 38.73 -3.99 12.89
C LYS A 801 40.18 -3.82 12.43
N ASP A 802 40.40 -3.61 11.14
CA ASP A 802 41.73 -3.63 10.51
C ASP A 802 42.42 -2.24 10.41
N CYS A 803 41.67 -1.15 10.61
CA CYS A 803 42.20 0.21 10.44
C CYS A 803 43.22 0.59 11.54
N LYS A 804 44.39 1.11 11.15
CA LYS A 804 45.45 1.54 12.08
C LYS A 804 45.27 2.98 12.62
N GLU A 805 44.39 3.76 12.01
CA GLU A 805 44.17 5.21 12.24
C GLU A 805 42.75 5.50 12.81
N LYS A 806 42.20 4.59 13.63
CA LYS A 806 40.77 4.59 14.05
C LYS A 806 40.28 5.90 14.68
N ASN A 807 41.14 6.60 15.44
CA ASN A 807 40.74 7.70 16.32
C ASN A 807 41.14 9.11 15.86
N ARG A 808 41.84 9.31 14.73
CA ARG A 808 42.29 10.66 14.35
C ARG A 808 42.12 11.09 12.89
N GLN A 809 42.06 10.22 11.88
CA GLN A 809 41.94 10.68 10.48
C GLN A 809 41.07 9.84 9.54
N CYS A 810 40.52 8.69 9.97
CA CYS A 810 39.69 7.87 9.09
C CYS A 810 38.20 8.30 9.07
N ASN A 811 37.72 8.81 7.92
CA ASN A 811 36.32 9.22 7.74
C ASN A 811 35.32 8.05 7.85
N ILE A 812 35.73 6.83 7.47
CA ILE A 812 34.89 5.62 7.57
C ILE A 812 34.71 5.20 9.04
N CYS A 813 35.80 5.18 9.81
CA CYS A 813 35.75 4.84 11.24
C CYS A 813 34.97 5.91 12.04
N LYS A 814 35.08 7.20 11.69
CA LYS A 814 34.36 8.29 12.37
C LYS A 814 32.85 8.09 12.39
N GLN A 815 32.28 7.59 11.29
CA GLN A 815 30.83 7.38 11.15
C GLN A 815 30.30 6.27 12.09
N VAL A 816 31.08 5.22 12.32
CA VAL A 816 30.64 4.08 13.17
C VAL A 816 31.06 4.22 14.63
N ILE A 817 32.17 4.91 14.93
CA ILE A 817 32.61 5.18 16.32
C ILE A 817 31.55 5.92 17.13
N PHE A 818 30.74 6.78 16.49
CA PHE A 818 29.62 7.45 17.14
C PHE A 818 28.56 6.47 17.66
N LEU A 819 28.20 5.46 16.85
CA LEU A 819 27.26 4.40 17.23
C LEU A 819 27.87 3.48 18.30
N CYS A 820 29.15 3.12 18.16
CA CYS A 820 29.87 2.34 19.18
C CYS A 820 29.93 3.07 20.53
N ARG A 821 30.11 4.41 20.53
CA ARG A 821 30.05 5.24 21.74
C ARG A 821 28.68 5.23 22.38
N TYR A 822 27.61 5.27 21.59
CA TYR A 822 26.25 5.21 22.11
C TYR A 822 25.97 3.84 22.76
N HIS A 823 26.38 2.75 22.09
CA HIS A 823 26.30 1.40 22.63
C HIS A 823 27.14 1.23 23.91
N ALA A 824 28.36 1.75 23.96
CA ALA A 824 29.26 1.64 25.12
C ALA A 824 28.68 2.27 26.39
N LYS A 825 27.80 3.29 26.28
CA LYS A 825 27.15 3.95 27.44
C LYS A 825 26.17 3.05 28.19
N SER A 826 25.58 2.07 27.53
CA SER A 826 24.54 1.18 28.08
C SER A 826 24.92 -0.31 28.04
N CYS A 827 26.04 -0.66 27.43
CA CYS A 827 26.53 -2.03 27.33
C CYS A 827 27.12 -2.52 28.66
N MET A 828 26.58 -3.61 29.20
CA MET A 828 27.08 -4.26 30.42
C MET A 828 27.99 -5.48 30.13
N ASP A 829 28.11 -5.89 28.87
CA ASP A 829 28.91 -7.06 28.48
C ASP A 829 30.41 -6.75 28.51
N GLN A 830 31.18 -7.58 29.21
CA GLN A 830 32.64 -7.47 29.32
C GLN A 830 33.36 -8.00 28.07
N ASN A 831 32.74 -8.91 27.31
CA ASN A 831 33.28 -9.52 26.09
C ASN A 831 32.51 -9.09 24.84
N CYS A 832 32.06 -7.83 24.82
CA CYS A 832 31.26 -7.29 23.74
C CYS A 832 32.01 -7.33 22.39
N GLN A 833 31.37 -7.90 21.37
CA GLN A 833 31.92 -8.03 20.01
C GLN A 833 31.90 -6.71 19.20
N VAL A 834 31.31 -5.64 19.74
CA VAL A 834 31.25 -4.33 19.09
C VAL A 834 32.65 -3.68 19.03
N PRO A 835 33.13 -3.26 17.85
CA PRO A 835 34.46 -2.64 17.71
C PRO A 835 34.64 -1.44 18.64
N CYS A 836 35.78 -1.39 19.32
CA CYS A 836 36.19 -0.31 20.24
C CYS A 836 35.30 -0.12 21.49
N CYS A 837 34.39 -1.06 21.80
CA CYS A 837 33.48 -0.93 22.95
C CYS A 837 34.24 -0.84 24.29
N ALA A 838 35.25 -1.70 24.50
CA ALA A 838 36.06 -1.71 25.73
C ALA A 838 36.84 -0.40 25.92
N ASP A 839 37.52 0.06 24.87
CA ASP A 839 38.28 1.32 24.89
C ASP A 839 37.35 2.51 25.20
N LEU A 840 36.20 2.58 24.53
CA LEU A 840 35.22 3.65 24.73
C LEU A 840 34.61 3.63 26.14
N LYS A 841 34.38 2.47 26.74
CA LYS A 841 33.93 2.35 28.14
C LYS A 841 34.96 2.94 29.10
N SER A 842 36.24 2.58 28.93
CA SER A 842 37.35 3.16 29.71
C SER A 842 37.36 4.69 29.60
N GLU A 843 37.17 5.23 28.40
CA GLU A 843 37.29 6.69 28.23
C GLU A 843 36.08 7.46 28.75
N ILE A 844 34.88 6.86 28.66
CA ILE A 844 33.67 7.40 29.31
C ILE A 844 33.83 7.39 30.84
N GLU A 845 34.45 6.35 31.40
CA GLU A 845 34.68 6.21 32.82
C GLU A 845 35.70 7.24 33.32
N LYS A 846 36.83 7.42 32.61
CA LYS A 846 37.80 8.49 32.87
C LYS A 846 37.18 9.89 32.81
N GLN A 847 36.32 10.15 31.82
CA GLN A 847 35.60 11.43 31.71
C GLN A 847 34.65 11.65 32.89
N ARG A 848 33.91 10.63 33.32
CA ARG A 848 33.02 10.70 34.49
C ARG A 848 33.79 10.99 35.77
N THR A 849 34.91 10.30 36.02
CA THR A 849 35.74 10.55 37.20
C THR A 849 36.34 11.96 37.20
N THR A 850 36.73 12.47 36.03
CA THR A 850 37.28 13.84 35.90
C THR A 850 36.20 14.89 36.15
N CYS A 851 34.98 14.69 35.64
CA CYS A 851 33.84 15.57 35.88
C CYS A 851 33.45 15.60 37.37
N LEU A 852 33.37 14.44 38.02
CA LEU A 852 33.05 14.34 39.45
C LEU A 852 34.13 15.01 40.33
N GLN A 853 35.40 14.93 39.94
CA GLN A 853 36.48 15.65 40.63
C GLN A 853 36.39 17.17 40.42
N ALA A 854 35.99 17.63 39.23
CA ALA A 854 35.76 19.05 38.97
C ALA A 854 34.56 19.59 39.75
N ASP A 855 33.44 18.88 39.78
CA ASP A 855 32.23 19.24 40.54
C ASP A 855 32.50 19.28 42.04
N ARG A 856 33.31 18.33 42.55
CA ARG A 856 33.73 18.32 43.96
C ARG A 856 34.57 19.55 44.30
N ARG A 857 35.55 19.91 43.47
CA ARG A 857 36.36 21.13 43.65
C ARG A 857 35.52 22.40 43.56
N TYR A 858 34.52 22.42 42.67
CA TYR A 858 33.58 23.52 42.55
C TYR A 858 32.71 23.69 43.80
N MET A 859 32.16 22.58 44.33
CA MET A 859 31.40 22.61 45.59
C MET A 859 32.27 23.01 46.79
N GLU A 860 33.50 22.51 46.89
CA GLU A 860 34.46 22.89 47.92
C GLU A 860 34.81 24.40 47.84
N ALA A 861 34.98 24.95 46.63
CA ALA A 861 35.20 26.38 46.43
C ALA A 861 33.97 27.23 46.77
N MET A 862 32.75 26.76 46.48
CA MET A 862 31.50 27.43 46.85
C MET A 862 31.31 27.47 48.38
N MET A 863 31.58 26.36 49.07
CA MET A 863 31.50 26.26 50.53
C MET A 863 32.51 27.21 51.19
N MET A 864 33.77 27.21 50.73
CA MET A 864 34.80 28.12 51.20
C MET A 864 34.45 29.60 50.95
N SER A 865 33.77 29.91 49.83
CA SER A 865 33.29 31.26 49.54
C SER A 865 32.12 31.68 50.43
N GLN A 866 31.23 30.76 50.80
CA GLN A 866 30.14 31.02 51.76
C GLN A 866 30.69 31.22 53.17
N GLU A 867 31.66 30.41 53.62
CA GLU A 867 32.31 30.59 54.93
C GLU A 867 33.06 31.92 55.02
N LYS A 868 33.73 32.36 53.95
CA LYS A 868 34.37 33.68 53.88
C LYS A 868 33.37 34.83 53.96
N ASN A 869 32.22 34.71 53.29
CA ASN A 869 31.15 35.70 53.35
C ASN A 869 30.47 35.76 54.73
N ILE A 870 30.33 34.62 55.41
CA ILE A 870 29.79 34.54 56.78
C ILE A 870 30.79 35.16 57.78
N MET A 871 32.10 34.93 57.63
CA MET A 871 33.10 35.57 58.48
C MET A 871 33.25 37.08 58.24
N GLN A 872 33.07 37.55 57.00
CA GLN A 872 33.10 38.98 56.68
C GLN A 872 31.85 39.72 57.19
N THR A 873 30.68 39.08 57.18
CA THR A 873 29.45 39.67 57.75
C THR A 873 29.49 39.72 59.28
N GLN A 874 30.10 38.74 59.95
CA GLN A 874 30.27 38.78 61.42
C GLN A 874 31.34 39.76 61.93
N THR A 875 32.21 40.29 61.05
CA THR A 875 33.20 41.32 61.43
C THR A 875 32.74 42.76 61.15
N GLN A 876 31.62 42.96 60.44
CA GLN A 876 31.03 44.30 60.23
C GLN A 876 29.96 44.68 61.27
N ASP A 877 29.49 43.74 62.08
CA ASP A 877 28.53 43.96 63.18
C ASP A 877 29.19 43.93 64.59
N LYS A 878 30.46 44.36 64.70
CA LYS A 878 31.11 44.65 65.99
C LYS A 878 31.79 46.02 66.00
#